data_AF-A0A847SNS9-F1
#
_entry.id   AF-A0A847SNS9-F1
#
_cell.length_a   1.000
_cell.length_b   1.000
_cell.length_c   1.000
_cell.angle_alpha   90.00
_cell.angle_beta   90.00
_cell.angle_gamma   90.00
#
_symmetry.space_group_name_H-M   'P 1'
#
loop_
_entity.id
_entity.type
_entity.pdbx_description
1 polymer ?
#
loop_
_entity_poly.entity_id
_entity_poly.type
_entity_poly.pdbx_seq_one_letter_code
_entity_poly.pdbx_strand_id
1 'polypeptide(L)'
;MRKYLKIWPTLTVICWLISLLSPASGYASAQQFPLSTDTIPHKTGGGLFKKIGEYRDSMRNKGYRQTLIKRITRQDEPVRSDDNDSTIIKSEAYFTPFAGKVIRNIYYRRVKVFGPRNINDTTFTSSMKLLRLANRLHYDSRQWVIRQSLFFREDQRVDPFELADNERYLRNRPFIQDARIYVKSTAGDSIDVEVVTKDLFEYGADLTQFSATDVRASVSNNGLFGAGQGIKFGMQWRSDYSPTWNTEVRYTKYNMFGSFIDMSVGYTTLNNYAQLDTNAYEGAVFINFNRPLYRNSAKLVGGLNISKNWSINIHGSLADQGDSLYRDYNYTVIDGWIGYNLINNYKHDGSIGRKPNLALLARHYNLSFQRKPDQARYKDDPVYNNHRFYLLQLETYRVDYFKAHYFFGFGRTEDIPLGYNLSATSGWESWKGRRRMYTGLEAQKFWITRHQGLFNTSMGFSTFWLRGSTEDAVFHARVEYYSRLLTFRKSRFRQFFTADYLESPNPFFNKPLNVNMENGIWGYKNTKLNGFQRLNVGSETVYYSPFKLLGFKFNFFTTLQASVINNNNDDLLQNPIYLGIGGGFRVRNENLALNTIKVSGYYYPNAPEPMKKGMLEITTIVDFRFDVSALKVPNILSFR
;
A
#
# COMPACT_ATOMS: atom_id res chain seq x y z
N MET A 1 -18.60 49.26 -12.13
CA MET A 1 -18.02 50.34 -11.28
C MET A 1 -17.87 49.83 -9.86
N ARG A 2 -16.62 49.81 -9.36
CA ARG A 2 -16.17 49.82 -7.94
C ARG A 2 -16.85 48.87 -6.92
N LYS A 3 -16.23 47.70 -6.73
CA LYS A 3 -15.52 47.30 -5.48
C LYS A 3 -14.99 45.86 -5.65
N TYR A 4 -13.83 45.76 -6.29
CA TYR A 4 -12.93 44.60 -6.32
C TYR A 4 -11.54 45.08 -5.87
N LEU A 5 -10.71 44.15 -5.38
CA LEU A 5 -9.37 44.32 -4.80
C LEU A 5 -9.32 44.75 -3.32
N LYS A 6 -9.12 43.75 -2.46
CA LYS A 6 -8.04 43.66 -1.45
C LYS A 6 -8.32 42.44 -0.57
N ILE A 7 -7.43 41.44 -0.62
CA ILE A 7 -6.98 40.51 0.45
C ILE A 7 -6.20 39.39 -0.27
N TRP A 8 -5.03 39.75 -0.76
CA TRP A 8 -3.92 38.90 -1.24
C TRP A 8 -2.70 39.83 -1.02
N PRO A 9 -2.17 39.96 0.22
CA PRO A 9 -1.17 39.01 0.73
C PRO A 9 -1.08 38.97 2.28
N THR A 10 -1.54 37.90 2.93
CA THR A 10 -1.27 37.69 4.38
C THR A 10 -0.87 36.25 4.73
N LEU A 11 -0.59 35.40 3.73
CA LEU A 11 -0.23 33.99 3.93
C LEU A 11 1.21 33.63 3.55
N THR A 12 2.03 34.60 3.19
CA THR A 12 3.45 34.39 2.79
C THR A 12 4.49 34.91 3.79
N VAL A 13 4.10 35.52 4.91
CA VAL A 13 5.05 36.19 5.82
C VAL A 13 5.40 35.39 7.10
N ILE A 14 4.70 34.28 7.40
CA ILE A 14 5.00 33.47 8.60
C ILE A 14 6.07 32.38 8.35
N CYS A 15 6.44 32.10 7.10
CA CYS A 15 7.48 31.10 6.77
C CYS A 15 8.89 31.66 6.57
N TRP A 16 9.14 32.96 6.78
CA TRP A 16 10.43 33.60 6.48
C TRP A 16 11.20 34.14 7.71
N LEU A 17 10.73 33.88 8.94
CA LEU A 17 11.29 34.49 10.16
C LEU A 17 11.94 33.52 11.17
N ILE A 18 12.38 32.33 10.74
CA ILE A 18 13.16 31.39 11.58
C ILE A 18 14.58 31.12 11.02
N SER A 19 14.99 31.77 9.93
CA SER A 19 16.27 31.45 9.25
C SER A 19 17.41 32.45 9.42
N LEU A 20 17.33 33.43 10.31
CA LEU A 20 18.43 34.39 10.52
C LEU A 20 18.53 34.80 11.99
N LEU A 21 19.43 34.16 12.74
CA LEU A 21 20.13 34.73 13.89
C LEU A 21 21.26 33.78 14.33
N SER A 22 22.47 34.04 13.84
CA SER A 22 23.73 33.74 14.54
C SER A 22 24.84 34.55 13.88
N PRO A 23 25.49 35.51 14.58
CA PRO A 23 26.68 36.16 14.08
C PRO A 23 27.90 35.24 14.23
N ALA A 24 28.77 35.28 13.24
CA ALA A 24 30.11 34.73 13.29
C ALA A 24 31.05 35.68 14.06
N SER A 25 31.86 35.14 14.97
CA SER A 25 33.15 35.71 15.34
C SER A 25 34.04 34.57 15.82
N GLY A 26 35.12 34.30 15.10
CA GLY A 26 36.15 33.37 15.52
C GLY A 26 37.21 34.08 16.34
N TYR A 27 37.71 33.42 17.39
CA TYR A 27 39.09 33.56 17.84
C TYR A 27 39.57 32.21 18.37
N ALA A 28 40.83 31.92 18.05
CA ALA A 28 41.55 30.70 18.36
C ALA A 28 41.90 30.59 19.85
N SER A 29 41.92 29.36 20.37
CA SER A 29 42.88 28.98 21.41
C SER A 29 43.29 27.52 21.22
N ALA A 30 44.60 27.29 21.34
CA ALA A 30 45.22 25.98 21.35
C ALA A 30 44.91 25.28 22.67
N GLN A 31 44.66 23.97 22.64
CA GLN A 31 44.81 23.14 23.83
C GLN A 31 45.19 21.69 23.45
N GLN A 32 46.23 21.24 24.15
CA GLN A 32 47.03 20.05 23.94
C GLN A 32 46.23 18.74 23.97
N PHE A 33 46.67 17.77 23.16
CA PHE A 33 46.33 16.36 23.33
C PHE A 33 47.00 15.83 24.61
N PRO A 34 46.26 15.21 25.55
CA PRO A 34 46.88 14.30 26.49
C PRO A 34 47.05 12.94 25.81
N LEU A 35 48.28 12.44 25.86
CA LEU A 35 48.65 11.04 25.61
C LEU A 35 47.83 10.14 26.54
N SER A 36 46.92 9.34 26.00
CA SER A 36 46.31 8.24 26.75
C SER A 36 47.29 7.08 26.78
N THR A 37 47.82 6.81 27.97
CA THR A 37 48.61 5.63 28.29
C THR A 37 47.79 4.36 28.07
N ASP A 38 48.34 3.47 27.26
CA ASP A 38 47.79 2.15 26.98
C ASP A 38 47.95 1.28 28.24
N THR A 39 46.84 1.01 28.93
CA THR A 39 46.83 0.05 30.04
C THR A 39 45.84 -1.05 29.69
N ILE A 40 46.36 -2.20 29.28
CA ILE A 40 45.59 -3.42 29.02
C ILE A 40 45.00 -3.89 30.37
N PRO A 41 43.66 -3.98 30.55
CA PRO A 41 43.12 -4.51 31.80
C PRO A 41 43.22 -6.03 31.81
N HIS A 42 43.85 -6.55 32.86
CA HIS A 42 43.87 -7.96 33.23
C HIS A 42 42.45 -8.55 33.26
N LYS A 43 42.22 -9.67 32.56
CA LYS A 43 40.98 -10.45 32.66
C LYS A 43 40.99 -11.27 33.95
N THR A 44 40.16 -10.89 34.92
CA THR A 44 39.70 -11.78 36.00
C THR A 44 38.24 -12.15 35.78
N GLY A 45 37.93 -13.44 35.94
CA GLY A 45 36.60 -14.01 35.66
C GLY A 45 35.52 -13.46 36.59
N GLY A 46 34.54 -12.77 36.00
CA GLY A 46 33.34 -12.28 36.69
C GLY A 46 32.06 -12.78 36.02
N GLY A 47 31.10 -13.26 36.82
CA GLY A 47 29.82 -13.83 36.40
C GLY A 47 28.90 -12.86 35.64
N LEU A 48 27.83 -13.42 35.04
CA LEU A 48 26.90 -12.75 34.11
C LEU A 48 26.36 -11.40 34.65
N PHE A 49 26.05 -11.33 35.95
CA PHE A 49 25.50 -10.12 36.58
C PHE A 49 26.50 -8.96 36.69
N LYS A 50 27.80 -9.25 36.88
CA LYS A 50 28.85 -8.23 36.89
C LYS A 50 29.10 -7.69 35.48
N LYS A 51 29.03 -8.56 34.46
CA LYS A 51 29.07 -8.16 33.04
C LYS A 51 27.88 -7.29 32.64
N ILE A 52 26.69 -7.54 33.18
CA ILE A 52 25.51 -6.69 32.94
C ILE A 52 25.68 -5.32 33.61
N GLY A 53 26.25 -5.28 34.83
CA GLY A 53 26.60 -4.03 35.52
C GLY A 53 27.64 -3.19 34.76
N GLU A 54 28.74 -3.81 34.35
CA GLU A 54 29.78 -3.17 33.53
C GLU A 54 29.27 -2.76 32.13
N TYR A 55 28.33 -3.51 31.56
CA TYR A 55 27.64 -3.14 30.32
C TYR A 55 26.70 -1.95 30.51
N ARG A 56 25.96 -1.88 31.63
CA ARG A 56 25.11 -0.73 31.97
C ARG A 56 25.93 0.54 32.21
N ASP A 57 27.07 0.40 32.88
CA ASP A 57 27.94 1.53 33.21
C ASP A 57 28.77 1.97 31.98
N SER A 58 29.20 1.04 31.12
CA SER A 58 29.78 1.40 29.81
C SER A 58 28.75 2.04 28.88
N MET A 59 27.47 1.63 28.96
CA MET A 59 26.32 2.30 28.38
C MET A 59 25.95 3.61 29.09
N ARG A 60 26.69 4.14 30.07
CA ARG A 60 26.57 5.55 30.53
C ARG A 60 27.65 6.45 29.93
N ASN A 61 28.76 5.89 29.45
CA ASN A 61 29.86 6.62 28.83
C ASN A 61 29.51 7.04 27.38
N LYS A 62 29.56 8.35 27.09
CA LYS A 62 29.24 8.94 25.79
C LYS A 62 30.13 8.37 24.66
N GLY A 63 31.42 8.12 24.93
CA GLY A 63 32.37 7.58 23.96
C GLY A 63 32.04 6.13 23.57
N TYR A 64 31.77 5.28 24.56
CA TYR A 64 31.40 3.88 24.32
C TYR A 64 30.05 3.75 23.61
N ARG A 65 29.05 4.55 24.00
CA ARG A 65 27.76 4.65 23.28
C ARG A 65 27.97 5.02 21.82
N GLN A 66 28.79 6.03 21.53
CA GLN A 66 29.06 6.44 20.15
C GLN A 66 29.78 5.35 19.36
N THR A 67 30.76 4.66 19.94
CA THR A 67 31.49 3.57 19.26
C THR A 67 30.61 2.34 19.05
N LEU A 68 29.77 1.99 20.03
CA LEU A 68 28.81 0.89 19.95
C LEU A 68 27.71 1.20 18.93
N ILE A 69 27.13 2.40 18.97
CA ILE A 69 26.16 2.87 17.97
C ILE A 69 26.82 2.89 16.59
N LYS A 70 28.03 3.42 16.43
CA LYS A 70 28.76 3.42 15.14
C LYS A 70 29.00 1.99 14.62
N ARG A 71 29.42 1.06 15.49
CA ARG A 71 29.67 -0.34 15.13
C ARG A 71 28.40 -1.10 14.76
N ILE A 72 27.27 -0.81 15.42
CA ILE A 72 25.98 -1.47 15.16
C ILE A 72 25.24 -0.83 13.98
N THR A 73 25.37 0.48 13.77
CA THR A 73 24.66 1.23 12.72
C THR A 73 25.42 1.30 11.40
N ARG A 74 26.75 1.06 11.40
CA ARG A 74 27.64 1.23 10.23
C ARG A 74 27.43 2.57 9.51
N GLN A 75 27.32 3.67 10.28
CA GLN A 75 27.10 5.03 9.75
C GLN A 75 28.18 5.53 8.77
N ASP A 76 29.37 4.88 8.76
CA ASP A 76 30.53 5.26 7.96
C ASP A 76 30.73 4.38 6.70
N GLU A 77 29.87 3.39 6.42
CA GLU A 77 29.85 2.82 5.08
C GLU A 77 29.37 3.93 4.13
N PRO A 78 30.18 4.36 3.13
CA PRO A 78 29.74 5.36 2.20
C PRO A 78 28.47 4.82 1.56
N VAL A 79 27.36 5.55 1.76
CA VAL A 79 26.16 5.36 0.95
C VAL A 79 26.61 5.70 -0.45
N ARG A 80 27.01 4.68 -1.24
CA ARG A 80 27.24 4.86 -2.66
C ARG A 80 25.92 5.40 -3.21
N SER A 81 25.92 6.70 -3.49
CA SER A 81 24.89 7.33 -4.27
C SER A 81 25.04 6.74 -5.65
N ASP A 82 24.10 5.88 -6.03
CA ASP A 82 23.82 5.79 -7.44
C ASP A 82 23.27 7.17 -7.78
N ASP A 83 24.06 8.05 -8.40
CA ASP A 83 23.65 9.43 -8.73
C ASP A 83 22.43 9.46 -9.70
N ASN A 84 21.95 8.28 -10.10
CA ASN A 84 20.70 8.01 -10.84
C ASN A 84 19.52 7.51 -9.96
N ASP A 85 19.59 7.54 -8.63
CA ASP A 85 18.60 6.95 -7.69
C ASP A 85 17.16 7.50 -7.79
N SER A 86 16.91 8.49 -8.65
CA SER A 86 15.59 9.12 -8.86
C SER A 86 15.29 9.44 -10.33
N THR A 87 16.10 8.96 -11.28
CA THR A 87 15.77 9.12 -12.70
C THR A 87 14.67 8.15 -13.09
N ILE A 88 13.61 8.70 -13.68
CA ILE A 88 12.46 7.93 -14.15
C ILE A 88 12.86 7.27 -15.48
N ILE A 89 13.51 6.11 -15.39
CA ILE A 89 13.97 5.33 -16.55
C ILE A 89 12.89 4.34 -16.96
N LYS A 90 12.60 4.31 -18.27
CA LYS A 90 11.71 3.34 -18.89
C LYS A 90 12.17 1.91 -18.60
N SER A 91 11.26 1.07 -18.12
CA SER A 91 11.61 -0.30 -17.73
C SER A 91 12.06 -1.17 -18.92
N GLU A 92 11.50 -0.91 -20.11
CA GLU A 92 11.76 -1.63 -21.36
C GLU A 92 13.07 -1.22 -22.05
N ALA A 93 13.59 -0.02 -21.76
CA ALA A 93 14.69 0.58 -22.53
C ALA A 93 15.99 -0.24 -22.51
N TYR A 94 16.25 -0.99 -21.42
CA TYR A 94 17.40 -1.88 -21.32
C TYR A 94 17.31 -3.07 -22.29
N PHE A 95 16.10 -3.53 -22.61
CA PHE A 95 15.88 -4.71 -23.43
C PHE A 95 15.68 -4.39 -24.92
N THR A 96 15.33 -3.15 -25.26
CA THR A 96 15.09 -2.70 -26.65
C THR A 96 16.21 -3.06 -27.63
N PRO A 97 17.51 -2.93 -27.29
CA PRO A 97 18.60 -3.29 -28.21
C PRO A 97 18.68 -4.79 -28.57
N PHE A 98 18.01 -5.64 -27.80
CA PHE A 98 18.00 -7.09 -27.99
C PHE A 98 16.69 -7.61 -28.60
N ALA A 99 15.76 -6.72 -28.95
CA ALA A 99 14.47 -7.07 -29.50
C ALA A 99 14.60 -8.00 -30.72
N GLY A 100 13.80 -9.06 -30.75
CA GLY A 100 13.78 -10.03 -31.85
C GLY A 100 14.87 -11.10 -31.84
N LYS A 101 15.93 -10.96 -31.04
CA LYS A 101 16.93 -12.04 -30.83
C LYS A 101 16.30 -13.26 -30.16
N VAL A 102 16.90 -14.44 -30.34
CA VAL A 102 16.38 -15.70 -29.77
C VAL A 102 17.00 -15.97 -28.39
N ILE A 103 16.15 -16.28 -27.41
CA ILE A 103 16.57 -16.68 -26.06
C ILE A 103 17.05 -18.13 -26.11
N ARG A 104 18.34 -18.36 -25.97
CA ARG A 104 18.93 -19.71 -26.01
C ARG A 104 18.80 -20.43 -24.67
N ASN A 105 19.36 -19.85 -23.61
CA ASN A 105 19.33 -20.44 -22.27
C ASN A 105 18.85 -19.44 -21.22
N ILE A 106 18.15 -19.94 -20.19
CA ILE A 106 17.75 -19.15 -19.02
C ILE A 106 18.45 -19.66 -17.76
N TYR A 107 19.34 -18.83 -17.20
CA TYR A 107 20.03 -19.09 -15.94
C TYR A 107 19.31 -18.43 -14.77
N TYR A 108 19.29 -19.11 -13.63
CA TYR A 108 18.63 -18.63 -12.41
C TYR A 108 19.67 -18.42 -11.32
N ARG A 109 19.76 -17.18 -10.82
CA ARG A 109 20.65 -16.83 -9.71
C ARG A 109 19.84 -16.27 -8.55
N ARG A 110 20.05 -16.84 -7.36
CA ARG A 110 19.37 -16.41 -6.13
C ARG A 110 20.36 -15.68 -5.24
N VAL A 111 19.98 -14.48 -4.81
CA VAL A 111 20.77 -13.65 -3.90
C VAL A 111 20.25 -13.85 -2.48
N LYS A 112 21.16 -14.00 -1.52
CA LYS A 112 20.80 -14.17 -0.11
C LYS A 112 19.97 -12.99 0.39
N VAL A 113 18.94 -13.28 1.19
CA VAL A 113 18.02 -12.30 1.81
C VAL A 113 18.77 -11.21 2.56
N PHE A 114 19.66 -11.59 3.49
CA PHE A 114 20.57 -10.68 4.19
C PHE A 114 21.92 -10.57 3.47
N GLY A 115 21.87 -10.39 2.15
CA GLY A 115 23.00 -10.12 1.28
C GLY A 115 23.14 -8.62 0.96
N PRO A 116 23.84 -8.29 -0.14
CA PRO A 116 24.10 -6.90 -0.53
C PRO A 116 22.82 -6.08 -0.71
N ARG A 117 22.94 -4.76 -0.55
CA ARG A 117 21.83 -3.81 -0.78
C ARG A 117 21.43 -3.80 -2.26
N ASN A 118 22.42 -3.77 -3.14
CA ASN A 118 22.22 -3.83 -4.58
C ASN A 118 22.36 -5.27 -5.04
N ILE A 119 21.39 -5.78 -5.78
CA ILE A 119 21.44 -7.13 -6.36
C ILE A 119 22.64 -7.31 -7.32
N ASN A 120 23.17 -6.20 -7.85
CA ASN A 120 24.37 -6.16 -8.68
C ASN A 120 25.68 -6.40 -7.90
N ASP A 121 25.69 -6.17 -6.58
CA ASP A 121 26.91 -6.31 -5.79
C ASP A 121 27.15 -7.79 -5.47
N THR A 122 28.22 -8.36 -6.00
CA THR A 122 28.57 -9.78 -5.81
C THR A 122 29.58 -9.99 -4.70
N THR A 123 30.12 -8.92 -4.12
CA THR A 123 31.27 -8.95 -3.18
C THR A 123 30.88 -8.88 -1.71
N PHE A 124 29.60 -8.61 -1.42
CA PHE A 124 29.15 -8.40 -0.05
C PHE A 124 29.19 -9.69 0.78
N THR A 125 29.90 -9.62 1.91
CA THR A 125 29.87 -10.64 2.95
C THR A 125 29.56 -9.98 4.29
N SER A 126 28.66 -10.59 5.08
CA SER A 126 28.32 -10.09 6.41
C SER A 126 29.04 -10.87 7.50
N SER A 127 29.81 -10.17 8.33
CA SER A 127 30.54 -10.77 9.47
C SER A 127 29.61 -11.15 10.65
N MET A 128 28.35 -10.71 10.66
CA MET A 128 27.43 -10.90 11.79
C MET A 128 26.89 -12.34 11.88
N LYS A 129 27.08 -13.00 13.02
CA LYS A 129 26.60 -14.38 13.27
C LYS A 129 25.07 -14.50 13.18
N LEU A 130 24.34 -13.50 13.68
CA LEU A 130 22.87 -13.48 13.64
C LEU A 130 22.32 -13.49 12.20
N LEU A 131 22.91 -12.69 11.30
CA LEU A 131 22.49 -12.65 9.89
C LEU A 131 22.82 -13.96 9.15
N ARG A 132 23.91 -14.65 9.55
CA ARG A 132 24.24 -15.99 9.05
C ARG A 132 23.25 -17.06 9.52
N LEU A 133 22.82 -17.00 10.78
CA LEU A 133 21.78 -17.89 11.31
C LEU A 133 20.43 -17.64 10.61
N ALA A 134 20.03 -16.37 10.46
CA ALA A 134 18.80 -16.02 9.76
C ALA A 134 18.81 -16.53 8.31
N ASN A 135 19.89 -16.32 7.56
CA ASN A 135 20.03 -16.89 6.20
C ASN A 135 20.01 -18.43 6.18
N ARG A 136 20.36 -19.13 7.27
CA ARG A 136 20.27 -20.60 7.36
C ARG A 136 18.85 -21.09 7.64
N LEU A 137 18.04 -20.27 8.30
CA LEU A 137 16.64 -20.58 8.64
C LEU A 137 15.66 -20.24 7.49
N HIS A 138 16.09 -19.38 6.55
CA HIS A 138 15.34 -19.01 5.36
C HIS A 138 15.25 -20.17 4.36
N TYR A 139 14.07 -20.39 3.79
CA TYR A 139 13.90 -21.23 2.61
C TYR A 139 13.92 -20.40 1.33
N ASP A 140 14.98 -20.56 0.53
CA ASP A 140 15.06 -19.94 -0.79
C ASP A 140 13.91 -20.40 -1.69
N SER A 141 13.36 -19.49 -2.48
CA SER A 141 12.39 -19.78 -3.52
C SER A 141 12.93 -20.84 -4.48
N ARG A 142 12.13 -21.88 -4.71
CA ARG A 142 12.52 -22.97 -5.61
C ARG A 142 12.56 -22.46 -7.05
N GLN A 143 13.53 -22.94 -7.84
CA GLN A 143 13.69 -22.53 -9.24
C GLN A 143 12.44 -22.75 -10.08
N TRP A 144 11.67 -23.83 -9.83
CA TRP A 144 10.44 -24.09 -10.55
C TRP A 144 9.36 -23.02 -10.31
N VAL A 145 9.33 -22.38 -9.13
CA VAL A 145 8.41 -21.28 -8.81
C VAL A 145 8.77 -20.04 -9.65
N ILE A 146 10.06 -19.72 -9.74
CA ILE A 146 10.55 -18.60 -10.55
C ILE A 146 10.29 -18.88 -12.03
N ARG A 147 10.63 -20.09 -12.52
CA ARG A 147 10.39 -20.52 -13.90
C ARG A 147 8.93 -20.43 -14.31
N GLN A 148 8.00 -20.91 -13.47
CA GLN A 148 6.56 -20.82 -13.72
C GLN A 148 6.03 -19.38 -13.72
N SER A 149 6.78 -18.45 -13.15
CA SER A 149 6.45 -17.03 -13.07
C SER A 149 7.02 -16.21 -14.23
N LEU A 150 7.84 -16.82 -15.11
CA LEU A 150 8.36 -16.19 -16.32
C LEU A 150 7.30 -16.16 -17.44
N PHE A 151 7.27 -15.08 -18.22
CA PHE A 151 6.38 -14.94 -19.36
C PHE A 151 6.99 -15.47 -20.67
N PHE A 152 8.32 -15.52 -20.70
CA PHE A 152 9.12 -16.01 -21.81
C PHE A 152 9.74 -17.39 -21.50
N ARG A 153 10.17 -18.09 -22.54
CA ARG A 153 10.84 -19.39 -22.49
C ARG A 153 12.06 -19.40 -23.40
N GLU A 154 12.87 -20.44 -23.25
CA GLU A 154 13.91 -20.77 -24.22
C GLU A 154 13.28 -20.97 -25.61
N ASP A 155 14.07 -20.66 -26.64
CA ASP A 155 13.71 -20.65 -28.07
C ASP A 155 12.65 -19.63 -28.49
N GLN A 156 12.27 -18.71 -27.61
CA GLN A 156 11.39 -17.59 -27.95
C GLN A 156 12.18 -16.34 -28.32
N ARG A 157 11.57 -15.48 -29.13
CA ARG A 157 12.13 -14.16 -29.46
C ARG A 157 11.96 -13.21 -28.29
N VAL A 158 12.97 -12.38 -28.07
CA VAL A 158 12.96 -11.33 -27.05
C VAL A 158 11.90 -10.28 -27.37
N ASP A 159 10.94 -10.15 -26.45
CA ASP A 159 10.04 -9.00 -26.34
C ASP A 159 10.49 -8.12 -25.15
N PRO A 160 10.95 -6.87 -25.41
CA PRO A 160 11.36 -5.94 -24.36
C PRO A 160 10.30 -5.64 -23.29
N PHE A 161 9.02 -5.57 -23.68
CA PHE A 161 7.93 -5.33 -22.73
C PHE A 161 7.69 -6.56 -21.86
N GLU A 162 7.78 -7.75 -22.44
CA GLU A 162 7.59 -8.99 -21.70
C GLU A 162 8.65 -9.19 -20.62
N LEU A 163 9.93 -8.92 -20.93
CA LEU A 163 11.02 -8.98 -19.95
C LEU A 163 10.85 -7.93 -18.85
N ALA A 164 10.52 -6.69 -19.22
CA ALA A 164 10.31 -5.60 -18.26
C ALA A 164 9.11 -5.84 -17.33
N ASP A 165 7.98 -6.28 -17.90
CA ASP A 165 6.78 -6.66 -17.13
C ASP A 165 7.06 -7.86 -16.23
N ASN A 166 7.91 -8.80 -16.66
CA ASN A 166 8.23 -9.98 -15.85
C ASN A 166 9.05 -9.61 -14.60
N GLU A 167 10.00 -8.69 -14.72
CA GLU A 167 10.69 -8.15 -13.54
C GLU A 167 9.70 -7.53 -12.53
N ARG A 168 8.76 -6.70 -13.02
CA ARG A 168 7.71 -6.10 -12.17
C ARG A 168 6.83 -7.18 -11.53
N TYR A 169 6.39 -8.16 -12.31
CA TYR A 169 5.54 -9.23 -11.85
C TYR A 169 6.19 -10.04 -10.71
N LEU A 170 7.49 -10.34 -10.85
CA LEU A 170 8.28 -11.01 -9.82
C LEU A 170 8.39 -10.12 -8.57
N ARG A 171 8.73 -8.83 -8.70
CA ARG A 171 8.78 -7.87 -7.57
C ARG A 171 7.44 -7.68 -6.85
N ASN A 172 6.33 -7.95 -7.54
CA ASN A 172 4.99 -7.89 -6.98
C ASN A 172 4.58 -9.16 -6.23
N ARG A 173 5.40 -10.22 -6.24
CA ARG A 173 5.17 -11.40 -5.39
C ARG A 173 5.54 -11.10 -3.94
N PRO A 174 4.78 -11.57 -2.94
CA PRO A 174 4.99 -11.23 -1.53
C PRO A 174 6.23 -11.88 -0.89
N PHE A 175 6.88 -12.82 -1.59
CA PHE A 175 8.11 -13.48 -1.15
C PHE A 175 9.37 -13.00 -1.91
N ILE A 176 9.23 -12.09 -2.89
CA ILE A 176 10.34 -11.55 -3.67
C ILE A 176 10.53 -10.07 -3.30
N GLN A 177 11.75 -9.70 -2.90
CA GLN A 177 12.12 -8.32 -2.60
C GLN A 177 12.48 -7.56 -3.88
N ASP A 178 13.33 -8.17 -4.72
CA ASP A 178 13.80 -7.58 -5.97
C ASP A 178 14.03 -8.67 -7.02
N ALA A 179 13.86 -8.30 -8.28
CA ALA A 179 14.09 -9.16 -9.43
C ALA A 179 14.68 -8.36 -10.57
N ARG A 180 15.72 -8.90 -11.21
CA ARG A 180 16.40 -8.33 -12.36
C ARG A 180 16.63 -9.39 -13.41
N ILE A 181 16.50 -9.00 -14.67
CA ILE A 181 16.81 -9.86 -15.80
C ILE A 181 17.98 -9.23 -16.55
N TYR A 182 19.09 -9.96 -16.67
CA TYR A 182 20.25 -9.53 -17.44
C TYR A 182 20.33 -10.30 -18.74
N VAL A 183 20.67 -9.58 -19.80
CA VAL A 183 20.95 -10.16 -21.10
C VAL A 183 22.46 -10.35 -21.23
N LYS A 184 22.88 -11.60 -21.46
CA LYS A 184 24.25 -11.97 -21.79
C LYS A 184 24.32 -12.19 -23.29
N SER A 185 24.90 -11.22 -24.01
CA SER A 185 25.10 -11.32 -25.45
C SER A 185 26.00 -12.50 -25.78
N THR A 186 25.57 -13.34 -26.71
CA THR A 186 26.38 -14.40 -27.33
C THR A 186 26.75 -13.98 -28.75
N ALA A 187 27.73 -14.67 -29.36
CA ALA A 187 28.04 -14.47 -30.77
C ALA A 187 26.83 -14.85 -31.63
N GLY A 188 26.38 -13.94 -32.52
CA GLY A 188 25.24 -14.14 -33.44
C GLY A 188 23.90 -13.56 -32.96
N ASP A 189 22.80 -14.15 -33.45
CA ASP A 189 21.42 -13.67 -33.24
C ASP A 189 20.73 -14.28 -32.01
N SER A 190 21.50 -14.98 -31.17
CA SER A 190 21.03 -15.53 -29.90
C SER A 190 21.49 -14.69 -28.72
N ILE A 191 20.78 -14.85 -27.59
CA ILE A 191 21.18 -14.33 -26.29
C ILE A 191 20.96 -15.39 -25.21
N ASP A 192 21.74 -15.28 -24.14
CA ASP A 192 21.46 -15.96 -22.89
C ASP A 192 20.83 -14.96 -21.90
N VAL A 193 19.91 -15.44 -21.06
CA VAL A 193 19.21 -14.61 -20.08
C VAL A 193 19.55 -15.10 -18.67
N GLU A 194 19.87 -14.18 -17.77
CA GLU A 194 20.08 -14.48 -16.35
C GLU A 194 19.02 -13.78 -15.50
N VAL A 195 18.16 -14.58 -14.87
CA VAL A 195 17.14 -14.12 -13.93
C VAL A 195 17.72 -14.12 -12.52
N VAL A 196 17.92 -12.94 -11.97
CA VAL A 196 18.46 -12.74 -10.63
C VAL A 196 17.33 -12.32 -9.70
N THR A 197 17.11 -13.10 -8.65
CA THR A 197 16.06 -12.86 -7.65
C THR A 197 16.67 -12.68 -6.28
N LYS A 198 16.07 -11.78 -5.50
CA LYS A 198 16.37 -11.60 -4.08
C LYS A 198 15.10 -11.77 -3.30
N ASP A 199 15.09 -12.75 -2.40
CA ASP A 199 13.91 -13.12 -1.64
C ASP A 199 13.74 -12.24 -0.40
N LEU A 200 12.51 -12.19 0.11
CA LEU A 200 12.20 -11.68 1.44
C LEU A 200 12.29 -12.82 2.45
N PHE A 201 12.68 -12.51 3.68
CA PHE A 201 12.51 -13.44 4.78
C PHE A 201 11.02 -13.69 4.99
N GLU A 202 10.60 -14.95 4.85
CA GLU A 202 9.23 -15.37 4.61
C GLU A 202 8.29 -15.13 5.79
N TYR A 203 8.84 -15.04 7.00
CA TYR A 203 8.07 -14.82 8.23
C TYR A 203 7.69 -13.35 8.40
N GLY A 204 6.38 -13.10 8.49
CA GLY A 204 5.77 -11.81 8.75
C GLY A 204 5.04 -11.77 10.10
N ALA A 205 4.89 -10.56 10.64
CA ALA A 205 4.14 -10.28 11.84
C ALA A 205 3.54 -8.87 11.73
N ASP A 206 2.27 -8.75 12.10
CA ASP A 206 1.49 -7.52 12.01
C ASP A 206 0.80 -7.23 13.35
N LEU A 207 0.72 -5.96 13.71
CA LEU A 207 0.02 -5.46 14.90
C LEU A 207 -0.87 -4.31 14.45
N THR A 208 -2.11 -4.64 14.10
CA THR A 208 -3.06 -3.67 13.51
C THR A 208 -3.75 -2.82 14.57
N GLN A 209 -3.94 -3.37 15.77
CA GLN A 209 -4.60 -2.69 16.88
C GLN A 209 -3.85 -2.99 18.18
N PHE A 210 -3.54 -1.95 18.94
CA PHE A 210 -2.85 -2.06 20.23
C PHE A 210 -3.35 -0.99 21.20
N SER A 211 -4.25 -1.38 22.09
CA SER A 211 -4.74 -0.57 23.21
C SER A 211 -4.85 -1.43 24.48
N ALA A 212 -5.19 -0.81 25.61
CA ALA A 212 -5.41 -1.53 26.87
C ALA A 212 -6.55 -2.56 26.81
N THR A 213 -7.48 -2.41 25.88
CA THR A 213 -8.68 -3.24 25.76
C THR A 213 -8.81 -3.98 24.44
N ASP A 214 -7.96 -3.69 23.44
CA ASP A 214 -8.01 -4.31 22.11
C ASP A 214 -6.62 -4.53 21.54
N VAL A 215 -6.28 -5.80 21.31
CA VAL A 215 -5.02 -6.22 20.68
C VAL A 215 -5.35 -7.14 19.51
N ARG A 216 -5.02 -6.71 18.29
CA ARG A 216 -5.15 -7.52 17.08
C ARG A 216 -3.78 -7.72 16.43
N ALA A 217 -3.36 -8.97 16.34
CA ALA A 217 -2.06 -9.36 15.79
C ALA A 217 -2.20 -10.51 14.80
N SER A 218 -1.30 -10.60 13.83
CA SER A 218 -1.21 -11.77 12.96
C SER A 218 0.23 -12.14 12.67
N VAL A 219 0.47 -13.43 12.46
CA VAL A 219 1.73 -13.98 11.96
C VAL A 219 1.50 -14.63 10.62
N SER A 220 2.49 -14.56 9.74
CA SER A 220 2.40 -15.15 8.41
C SER A 220 3.72 -15.78 7.99
N ASN A 221 3.62 -16.71 7.04
CA ASN A 221 4.73 -17.18 6.23
C ASN A 221 4.31 -17.03 4.77
N ASN A 222 4.96 -16.15 4.00
CA ASN A 222 4.57 -15.81 2.62
C ASN A 222 5.23 -16.71 1.55
N GLY A 223 6.13 -17.62 1.95
CA GLY A 223 6.98 -18.39 1.04
C GLY A 223 7.24 -19.79 1.56
N LEU A 224 6.22 -20.48 2.06
CA LEU A 224 6.32 -21.76 2.74
C LEU A 224 7.12 -22.77 1.91
N PHE A 225 8.22 -23.28 2.49
CA PHE A 225 9.18 -24.22 1.86
C PHE A 225 9.77 -23.76 0.52
N GLY A 226 9.74 -22.45 0.24
CA GLY A 226 10.16 -21.86 -1.04
C GLY A 226 9.22 -22.18 -2.20
N ALA A 227 7.98 -22.64 -1.93
CA ALA A 227 7.06 -23.17 -2.94
C ALA A 227 5.99 -22.17 -3.40
N GLY A 228 6.17 -20.87 -3.12
CA GLY A 228 5.20 -19.81 -3.47
C GLY A 228 3.85 -20.00 -2.78
N GLN A 229 3.87 -20.34 -1.48
CA GLN A 229 2.69 -20.60 -0.67
C GLN A 229 2.69 -19.68 0.55
N GLY A 230 1.54 -19.08 0.85
CA GLY A 230 1.30 -18.23 1.99
C GLY A 230 0.42 -18.93 3.03
N ILE A 231 0.79 -18.84 4.30
CA ILE A 231 -0.10 -19.16 5.43
C ILE A 231 -0.14 -17.95 6.36
N LYS A 232 -1.34 -17.54 6.79
CA LYS A 232 -1.54 -16.47 7.76
C LYS A 232 -2.43 -16.96 8.91
N PHE A 233 -2.00 -16.66 10.12
CA PHE A 233 -2.76 -16.84 11.35
C PHE A 233 -2.97 -15.49 12.02
N GLY A 234 -4.22 -15.10 12.23
CA GLY A 234 -4.58 -13.87 12.92
C GLY A 234 -5.31 -14.16 14.23
N MET A 235 -5.11 -13.31 15.22
CA MET A 235 -5.84 -13.31 16.48
C MET A 235 -6.20 -11.89 16.90
N GLN A 236 -7.34 -11.74 17.57
CA GLN A 236 -7.70 -10.52 18.26
C GLN A 236 -8.21 -10.88 19.64
N TRP A 237 -7.66 -10.19 20.64
CA TRP A 237 -8.15 -10.21 22.00
C TRP A 237 -8.78 -8.86 22.32
N ARG A 238 -10.00 -8.88 22.85
CA ARG A 238 -10.70 -7.70 23.35
C ARG A 238 -11.34 -7.98 24.69
N SER A 239 -11.01 -7.18 25.71
CA SER A 239 -11.55 -7.34 27.07
C SER A 239 -12.96 -6.77 27.23
N ASP A 240 -13.33 -5.82 26.38
CA ASP A 240 -14.63 -5.15 26.40
C ASP A 240 -15.72 -5.93 25.64
N TYR A 241 -15.36 -7.03 24.97
CA TYR A 241 -16.23 -7.81 24.09
C TYR A 241 -16.42 -9.25 24.59
N SER A 242 -17.60 -9.82 24.33
CA SER A 242 -17.83 -11.27 24.39
C SER A 242 -18.39 -11.76 23.05
N PRO A 243 -17.69 -12.66 22.31
CA PRO A 243 -16.46 -13.36 22.69
C PRO A 243 -15.22 -12.47 22.71
N THR A 244 -14.33 -12.73 23.68
CA THR A 244 -13.08 -11.97 23.86
C THR A 244 -12.03 -12.28 22.80
N TRP A 245 -12.16 -13.41 22.10
CA TRP A 245 -11.19 -13.88 21.10
C TRP A 245 -11.82 -14.02 19.72
N ASN A 246 -11.13 -13.49 18.71
CA ASN A 246 -11.43 -13.72 17.30
C ASN A 246 -10.18 -14.22 16.56
N THR A 247 -10.36 -15.00 15.50
CA THR A 247 -9.26 -15.71 14.84
C THR A 247 -9.37 -15.67 13.32
N GLU A 248 -8.24 -15.80 12.63
CA GLU A 248 -8.17 -15.97 11.19
C GLU A 248 -7.16 -17.07 10.84
N VAL A 249 -7.52 -17.89 9.85
CA VAL A 249 -6.60 -18.80 9.16
C VAL A 249 -6.79 -18.61 7.66
N ARG A 250 -5.71 -18.33 6.94
CA ARG A 250 -5.74 -18.17 5.48
C ARG A 250 -4.57 -18.89 4.85
N TYR A 251 -4.86 -19.66 3.81
CA TYR A 251 -3.87 -20.27 2.94
C TYR A 251 -3.98 -19.66 1.53
N THR A 252 -2.84 -19.35 0.93
CA THR A 252 -2.74 -18.79 -0.42
C THR A 252 -1.71 -19.55 -1.24
N LYS A 253 -2.08 -19.99 -2.44
CA LYS A 253 -1.15 -20.51 -3.45
C LYS A 253 -0.97 -19.48 -4.55
N TYR A 254 0.23 -18.94 -4.68
CA TYR A 254 0.55 -17.99 -5.75
C TYR A 254 0.86 -18.72 -7.05
N ASN A 255 0.40 -18.16 -8.17
CA ASN A 255 0.64 -18.67 -9.53
C ASN A 255 0.39 -20.18 -9.66
N MET A 256 -0.83 -20.61 -9.34
CA MET A 256 -1.23 -22.00 -9.32
C MET A 256 -1.01 -22.65 -10.70
N PHE A 257 -0.16 -23.68 -10.74
CA PHE A 257 0.23 -24.42 -11.95
C PHE A 257 0.81 -23.55 -13.09
N GLY A 258 1.36 -22.36 -12.81
CA GLY A 258 1.89 -21.46 -13.84
C GLY A 258 0.81 -20.75 -14.67
N SER A 259 -0.45 -20.75 -14.21
CA SER A 259 -1.59 -20.09 -14.89
C SER A 259 -1.70 -18.58 -14.61
N PHE A 260 -0.86 -18.07 -13.70
CA PHE A 260 -0.95 -16.73 -13.11
C PHE A 260 -2.22 -16.49 -12.28
N ILE A 261 -2.92 -17.57 -11.90
CA ILE A 261 -4.05 -17.54 -10.97
C ILE A 261 -3.53 -17.70 -9.55
N ASP A 262 -3.82 -16.73 -8.70
CA ASP A 262 -3.60 -16.83 -7.25
C ASP A 262 -4.87 -17.40 -6.60
N MET A 263 -4.72 -18.49 -5.84
CA MET A 263 -5.81 -19.13 -5.10
C MET A 263 -5.68 -18.79 -3.62
N SER A 264 -6.76 -18.42 -2.96
CA SER A 264 -6.82 -18.27 -1.51
C SER A 264 -8.03 -18.96 -0.92
N VAL A 265 -7.85 -19.63 0.21
CA VAL A 265 -8.94 -20.19 1.02
C VAL A 265 -8.73 -19.74 2.46
N GLY A 266 -9.81 -19.40 3.16
CA GLY A 266 -9.67 -18.92 4.52
C GLY A 266 -10.95 -18.95 5.33
N TYR A 267 -10.73 -18.86 6.64
CA TYR A 267 -11.72 -18.66 7.68
C TYR A 267 -11.30 -17.45 8.50
N THR A 268 -12.22 -16.55 8.81
CA THR A 268 -11.94 -15.39 9.65
C THR A 268 -13.16 -15.00 10.49
N THR A 269 -12.92 -14.61 11.73
CA THR A 269 -13.88 -13.89 12.59
C THR A 269 -13.35 -12.50 12.99
N LEU A 270 -12.26 -12.04 12.35
CA LEU A 270 -11.66 -10.74 12.62
C LEU A 270 -12.40 -9.57 11.96
N ASN A 271 -13.54 -9.82 11.31
CA ASN A 271 -14.31 -8.85 10.57
C ASN A 271 -13.47 -8.10 9.51
N ASN A 272 -12.64 -8.85 8.79
CA ASN A 272 -11.66 -8.31 7.83
C ASN A 272 -11.87 -8.83 6.40
N TYR A 273 -13.05 -9.37 6.11
CA TYR A 273 -13.37 -9.99 4.82
C TYR A 273 -14.83 -9.73 4.41
N ALA A 274 -15.01 -8.93 3.35
CA ALA A 274 -16.31 -8.65 2.73
C ALA A 274 -17.41 -8.24 3.73
N GLN A 275 -17.07 -7.34 4.66
CA GLN A 275 -17.98 -6.82 5.68
C GLN A 275 -19.17 -6.11 5.04
N LEU A 276 -20.38 -6.46 5.45
CA LEU A 276 -21.60 -5.84 4.93
C LEU A 276 -21.91 -4.48 5.57
N ASP A 277 -21.81 -4.38 6.90
CA ASP A 277 -22.13 -3.16 7.65
C ASP A 277 -21.05 -2.82 8.68
N THR A 278 -20.68 -1.54 8.75
CA THR A 278 -19.55 -1.05 9.57
C THR A 278 -19.73 -1.29 11.07
N ASN A 279 -20.98 -1.44 11.53
CA ASN A 279 -21.34 -1.63 12.94
C ASN A 279 -21.68 -3.08 13.31
N ALA A 280 -21.46 -4.03 12.40
CA ALA A 280 -21.66 -5.45 12.66
C ALA A 280 -20.34 -6.22 12.50
N TYR A 281 -20.12 -7.18 13.39
CA TYR A 281 -19.00 -8.10 13.29
C TYR A 281 -19.42 -9.35 12.56
N GLU A 282 -18.60 -9.77 11.61
CA GLU A 282 -18.90 -10.89 10.74
C GLU A 282 -17.77 -11.91 10.73
N GLY A 283 -18.18 -13.17 10.70
CA GLY A 283 -17.33 -14.29 10.34
C GLY A 283 -17.53 -14.66 8.88
N ALA A 284 -16.48 -15.17 8.24
CA ALA A 284 -16.54 -15.61 6.86
C ALA A 284 -15.68 -16.86 6.61
N VAL A 285 -16.21 -17.75 5.77
CA VAL A 285 -15.43 -18.79 5.06
C VAL A 285 -15.45 -18.42 3.59
N PHE A 286 -14.28 -18.41 2.96
CA PHE A 286 -14.17 -17.99 1.56
C PHE A 286 -13.18 -18.82 0.77
N ILE A 287 -13.44 -18.86 -0.54
CA ILE A 287 -12.50 -19.29 -1.56
C ILE A 287 -12.44 -18.21 -2.64
N ASN A 288 -11.22 -17.84 -3.02
CA ASN A 288 -10.95 -16.80 -3.98
C ASN A 288 -9.93 -17.28 -5.01
N PHE A 289 -10.24 -17.04 -6.28
CA PHE A 289 -9.32 -17.19 -7.40
C PHE A 289 -9.16 -15.83 -8.04
N ASN A 290 -7.93 -15.38 -8.24
CA ASN A 290 -7.66 -14.09 -8.84
C ASN A 290 -6.55 -14.23 -9.87
N ARG A 291 -6.87 -13.88 -11.12
CA ARG A 291 -5.92 -13.74 -12.21
C ARG A 291 -5.75 -12.25 -12.51
N PRO A 292 -4.79 -11.56 -11.87
CA PRO A 292 -4.58 -10.14 -12.06
C PRO A 292 -4.06 -9.86 -13.49
N LEU A 293 -3.96 -8.58 -13.86
CA LEU A 293 -3.20 -8.17 -15.04
C LEU A 293 -1.70 -8.42 -14.81
N TYR A 294 -1.26 -9.65 -15.05
CA TYR A 294 0.10 -10.10 -14.77
C TYR A 294 1.13 -9.48 -15.73
N ARG A 295 0.72 -9.15 -16.96
CA ARG A 295 1.49 -8.37 -17.95
C ARG A 295 0.56 -7.43 -18.71
N ASN A 296 1.07 -6.31 -19.22
CA ASN A 296 0.23 -5.31 -19.89
C ASN A 296 -0.41 -5.83 -21.18
N SER A 297 0.23 -6.81 -21.81
CA SER A 297 -0.20 -7.54 -23.00
C SER A 297 -1.05 -8.78 -22.72
N ALA A 298 -1.46 -9.01 -21.47
CA ALA A 298 -2.27 -10.18 -21.12
C ALA A 298 -3.62 -10.11 -21.85
N LYS A 299 -4.01 -11.23 -22.47
CA LYS A 299 -5.29 -11.33 -23.17
C LYS A 299 -6.47 -11.56 -22.23
N LEU A 300 -6.25 -12.29 -21.14
CA LEU A 300 -7.32 -12.75 -20.26
C LEU A 300 -6.96 -12.47 -18.81
N VAL A 301 -7.86 -11.80 -18.11
CA VAL A 301 -7.85 -11.53 -16.67
C VAL A 301 -9.20 -11.96 -16.08
N GLY A 302 -9.28 -12.14 -14.77
CA GLY A 302 -10.54 -12.49 -14.15
C GLY A 302 -10.38 -12.94 -12.71
N GLY A 303 -11.51 -13.19 -12.06
CA GLY A 303 -11.53 -13.69 -10.70
C GLY A 303 -12.87 -14.28 -10.32
N LEU A 304 -12.84 -15.12 -9.31
CA LEU A 304 -14.01 -15.75 -8.72
C LEU A 304 -13.86 -15.70 -7.21
N ASN A 305 -14.87 -15.17 -6.54
CA ASN A 305 -14.97 -15.12 -5.11
C ASN A 305 -16.27 -15.76 -4.66
N ILE A 306 -16.16 -16.75 -3.78
CA ILE A 306 -17.31 -17.39 -3.15
C ILE A 306 -17.09 -17.34 -1.64
N SER A 307 -18.03 -16.73 -0.92
CA SER A 307 -17.96 -16.66 0.54
C SER A 307 -19.30 -16.91 1.20
N LYS A 308 -19.26 -17.53 2.37
CA LYS A 308 -20.40 -17.64 3.28
C LYS A 308 -20.06 -16.81 4.51
N ASN A 309 -20.91 -15.85 4.80
CA ASN A 309 -20.73 -14.86 5.86
C ASN A 309 -21.86 -15.00 6.87
N TRP A 310 -21.56 -14.75 8.14
CA TRP A 310 -22.54 -14.78 9.23
C TRP A 310 -22.20 -13.70 10.26
N SER A 311 -23.22 -13.15 10.91
CA SER A 311 -23.03 -12.19 11.98
C SER A 311 -22.58 -12.89 13.27
N ILE A 312 -21.74 -12.21 14.03
CA ILE A 312 -21.25 -12.66 15.33
C ILE A 312 -21.88 -11.78 16.40
N ASN A 313 -22.52 -12.38 17.42
CA ASN A 313 -23.04 -11.63 18.55
C ASN A 313 -21.86 -11.17 19.42
N ILE A 314 -21.65 -9.86 19.48
CA ILE A 314 -20.64 -9.24 20.33
C ILE A 314 -21.33 -8.42 21.41
N HIS A 315 -21.26 -8.91 22.64
CA HIS A 315 -21.75 -8.19 23.81
C HIS A 315 -20.71 -7.14 24.23
N GLY A 316 -21.15 -5.91 24.57
CA GLY A 316 -20.29 -4.85 25.10
C GLY A 316 -19.86 -3.74 24.12
N SER A 317 -20.19 -3.82 22.82
CA SER A 317 -19.86 -2.74 21.87
C SER A 317 -20.65 -1.44 22.04
N LEU A 318 -21.75 -1.48 22.79
CA LEU A 318 -22.61 -0.34 23.14
C LEU A 318 -23.07 -0.58 24.59
N ALA A 319 -22.31 -0.09 25.58
CA ALA A 319 -22.54 -0.37 27.00
C ALA A 319 -23.94 0.06 27.51
N ASP A 320 -24.63 0.96 26.80
CA ASP A 320 -25.93 1.49 27.21
C ASP A 320 -27.14 0.77 26.62
N GLN A 321 -26.97 -0.22 25.74
CA GLN A 321 -28.09 -0.87 25.06
C GLN A 321 -27.86 -2.38 24.93
N GLY A 322 -28.64 -3.18 25.69
CA GLY A 322 -28.47 -4.63 25.85
C GLY A 322 -28.63 -5.50 24.59
N ASP A 323 -28.76 -6.82 24.80
CA ASP A 323 -28.76 -7.90 23.79
C ASP A 323 -29.82 -7.77 22.66
N SER A 324 -30.78 -6.86 22.82
CA SER A 324 -31.78 -6.50 21.79
C SER A 324 -31.19 -5.86 20.52
N LEU A 325 -29.88 -5.62 20.44
CA LEU A 325 -29.19 -5.08 19.27
C LEU A 325 -28.53 -6.11 18.36
N TYR A 326 -28.40 -7.36 18.79
CA TYR A 326 -27.77 -8.38 17.95
C TYR A 326 -28.58 -8.65 16.68
N ARG A 327 -27.91 -8.52 15.54
CA ARG A 327 -28.49 -8.72 14.21
C ARG A 327 -28.12 -10.11 13.76
N ASP A 328 -28.99 -11.09 13.96
CA ASP A 328 -28.76 -12.45 13.47
C ASP A 328 -29.04 -12.52 11.96
N TYR A 329 -27.98 -12.66 11.16
CA TYR A 329 -28.10 -12.80 9.72
C TYR A 329 -26.96 -13.63 9.15
N ASN A 330 -27.22 -14.25 8.00
CA ASN A 330 -26.21 -14.93 7.23
C ASN A 330 -26.51 -14.78 5.74
N TYR A 331 -25.44 -14.75 4.95
CA TYR A 331 -25.54 -14.55 3.51
C TYR A 331 -24.40 -15.27 2.80
N THR A 332 -24.61 -15.50 1.51
CA THR A 332 -23.61 -16.04 0.60
C THR A 332 -23.34 -15.02 -0.50
N VAL A 333 -22.08 -14.80 -0.80
CA VAL A 333 -21.61 -13.97 -1.92
C VAL A 333 -21.03 -14.87 -2.99
N ILE A 334 -21.50 -14.68 -4.21
CA ILE A 334 -20.89 -15.22 -5.43
C ILE A 334 -20.55 -14.02 -6.30
N ASP A 335 -19.26 -13.79 -6.53
CA ASP A 335 -18.75 -12.67 -7.32
C ASP A 335 -17.74 -13.20 -8.34
N GLY A 336 -18.12 -13.18 -9.61
CA GLY A 336 -17.31 -13.68 -10.72
C GLY A 336 -17.14 -12.59 -11.77
N TRP A 337 -15.91 -12.43 -12.27
CA TRP A 337 -15.63 -11.49 -13.35
C TRP A 337 -14.57 -12.03 -14.30
N ILE A 338 -14.64 -11.57 -15.55
CA ILE A 338 -13.72 -11.93 -16.63
C ILE A 338 -13.46 -10.71 -17.48
N GLY A 339 -12.23 -10.53 -17.93
CA GLY A 339 -11.82 -9.46 -18.83
C GLY A 339 -11.00 -9.99 -19.99
N TYR A 340 -11.32 -9.56 -21.20
CA TYR A 340 -10.62 -9.92 -22.41
C TYR A 340 -10.07 -8.67 -23.12
N ASN A 341 -8.76 -8.65 -23.35
CA ASN A 341 -8.09 -7.58 -24.08
C ASN A 341 -8.27 -7.79 -25.60
N LEU A 342 -9.17 -7.03 -26.20
CA LEU A 342 -9.56 -7.10 -27.61
C LEU A 342 -8.46 -6.57 -28.53
N ILE A 343 -7.84 -5.45 -28.15
CA ILE A 343 -6.82 -4.77 -28.95
C ILE A 343 -5.62 -4.50 -28.07
N ASN A 344 -4.49 -5.10 -28.44
CA ASN A 344 -3.20 -4.85 -27.82
C ASN A 344 -2.26 -4.18 -28.83
N ASN A 345 -1.84 -2.95 -28.52
CA ASN A 345 -1.00 -2.10 -29.36
C ASN A 345 0.46 -2.03 -28.89
N TYR A 346 0.87 -2.84 -27.90
CA TYR A 346 2.28 -3.04 -27.58
C TYR A 346 2.95 -3.86 -28.69
N LYS A 347 4.01 -3.30 -29.28
CA LYS A 347 4.77 -3.98 -30.33
C LYS A 347 5.93 -4.75 -29.73
N HIS A 348 6.24 -5.90 -30.32
CA HIS A 348 7.34 -6.76 -29.90
C HIS A 348 8.75 -6.16 -30.17
N ASP A 349 8.83 -5.01 -30.84
CA ASP A 349 10.08 -4.27 -31.08
C ASP A 349 10.46 -3.33 -29.92
N GLY A 350 9.66 -3.29 -28.84
CA GLY A 350 9.87 -2.38 -27.71
C GLY A 350 9.38 -0.94 -27.94
N SER A 351 8.73 -0.67 -29.08
CA SER A 351 8.07 0.61 -29.34
C SER A 351 6.58 0.56 -28.99
N ILE A 352 6.04 1.68 -28.53
CA ILE A 352 4.62 1.79 -28.17
C ILE A 352 3.90 2.46 -29.32
N GLY A 353 2.89 1.78 -29.88
CA GLY A 353 2.00 2.40 -30.85
C GLY A 353 1.31 3.65 -30.28
N ARG A 354 0.89 4.58 -31.13
CA ARG A 354 0.12 5.76 -30.68
C ARG A 354 -1.28 5.38 -30.15
N LYS A 355 -1.79 4.20 -30.50
CA LYS A 355 -3.15 3.74 -30.18
C LYS A 355 -3.20 3.08 -28.79
N PRO A 356 -4.25 3.33 -27.98
CA PRO A 356 -4.44 2.67 -26.69
C PRO A 356 -4.89 1.22 -26.85
N ASN A 357 -4.74 0.42 -25.80
CA ASN A 357 -5.34 -0.90 -25.73
C ASN A 357 -6.84 -0.80 -25.45
N LEU A 358 -7.59 -1.84 -25.81
CA LEU A 358 -9.03 -1.91 -25.57
C LEU A 358 -9.38 -3.27 -24.98
N ALA A 359 -10.04 -3.27 -23.82
CA ALA A 359 -10.51 -4.48 -23.16
C ALA A 359 -12.02 -4.41 -22.90
N LEU A 360 -12.64 -5.58 -22.90
CA LEU A 360 -14.04 -5.78 -22.51
C LEU A 360 -14.07 -6.65 -21.27
N LEU A 361 -14.75 -6.18 -20.23
CA LEU A 361 -14.87 -6.86 -18.96
C LEU A 361 -16.33 -7.07 -18.59
N ALA A 362 -16.62 -8.20 -17.97
CA ALA A 362 -17.95 -8.54 -17.46
C ALA A 362 -17.85 -9.03 -16.02
N ARG A 363 -18.83 -8.66 -15.19
CA ARG A 363 -18.95 -9.11 -13.80
C ARG A 363 -20.38 -9.50 -13.46
N HIS A 364 -20.52 -10.56 -12.69
CA HIS A 364 -21.74 -10.93 -12.01
C HIS A 364 -21.47 -10.98 -10.51
N TYR A 365 -22.25 -10.21 -9.76
CA TYR A 365 -22.25 -10.21 -8.30
C TYR A 365 -23.63 -10.61 -7.79
N ASN A 366 -23.67 -11.53 -6.85
CA ASN A 366 -24.89 -11.96 -6.20
C ASN A 366 -24.64 -12.20 -4.72
N LEU A 367 -25.21 -11.33 -3.89
CA LEU A 367 -25.34 -11.47 -2.46
C LEU A 367 -26.75 -11.95 -2.13
N SER A 368 -26.85 -13.13 -1.53
CA SER A 368 -28.12 -13.75 -1.15
C SER A 368 -28.14 -14.04 0.34
N PHE A 369 -29.09 -13.45 1.05
CA PHE A 369 -29.36 -13.78 2.45
C PHE A 369 -30.07 -15.12 2.55
N GLN A 370 -29.59 -15.99 3.44
CA GLN A 370 -30.33 -17.17 3.89
C GLN A 370 -31.15 -16.86 5.15
N ARG A 371 -30.67 -15.92 5.97
CA ARG A 371 -31.37 -15.39 7.14
C ARG A 371 -31.15 -13.89 7.24
N LYS A 372 -32.22 -13.15 7.50
CA LYS A 372 -32.20 -11.69 7.74
C LYS A 372 -32.47 -11.40 9.21
N PRO A 373 -32.08 -10.21 9.72
CA PRO A 373 -32.40 -9.82 11.08
C PRO A 373 -33.91 -9.74 11.31
N ASP A 374 -34.40 -10.29 12.42
CA ASP A 374 -35.83 -10.33 12.74
C ASP A 374 -36.39 -8.96 13.21
N GLN A 375 -35.50 -8.05 13.62
CA GLN A 375 -35.85 -6.75 14.20
C GLN A 375 -36.50 -5.82 13.17
N ALA A 376 -37.61 -5.18 13.55
CA ALA A 376 -38.42 -4.34 12.65
C ALA A 376 -37.62 -3.23 11.95
N ARG A 377 -36.72 -2.54 12.67
CA ARG A 377 -35.87 -1.46 12.11
C ARG A 377 -34.97 -1.90 10.96
N TYR A 378 -34.61 -3.18 10.88
CA TYR A 378 -33.70 -3.72 9.86
C TYR A 378 -34.44 -4.38 8.70
N LYS A 379 -35.76 -4.62 8.83
CA LYS A 379 -36.57 -5.14 7.74
C LYS A 379 -36.60 -4.19 6.54
N ASP A 380 -36.63 -2.88 6.82
CA ASP A 380 -36.64 -1.84 5.80
C ASP A 380 -35.26 -1.35 5.37
N ASP A 381 -34.18 -1.75 6.07
CA ASP A 381 -32.82 -1.34 5.75
C ASP A 381 -32.35 -2.02 4.43
N PRO A 382 -31.96 -1.25 3.39
CA PRO A 382 -31.45 -1.81 2.13
C PRO A 382 -30.25 -2.75 2.31
N VAL A 383 -29.43 -2.54 3.35
CA VAL A 383 -28.22 -3.32 3.62
C VAL A 383 -28.53 -4.81 3.83
N TYR A 384 -29.65 -5.14 4.50
CA TYR A 384 -30.05 -6.51 4.82
C TYR A 384 -30.92 -7.17 3.75
N ASN A 385 -30.71 -6.80 2.49
CA ASN A 385 -31.47 -7.31 1.35
C ASN A 385 -30.58 -7.90 0.26
N ASN A 386 -31.12 -8.91 -0.44
CA ASN A 386 -30.43 -9.54 -1.56
C ASN A 386 -30.05 -8.47 -2.58
N HIS A 387 -28.79 -8.51 -3.01
CA HIS A 387 -28.21 -7.55 -3.93
C HIS A 387 -27.54 -8.29 -5.06
N ARG A 388 -28.02 -8.06 -6.28
CA ARG A 388 -27.49 -8.70 -7.48
C ARG A 388 -27.24 -7.65 -8.53
N PHE A 389 -26.10 -7.73 -9.20
CA PHE A 389 -25.84 -6.91 -10.37
C PHE A 389 -25.01 -7.62 -11.42
N TYR A 390 -25.20 -7.17 -12.67
CA TYR A 390 -24.42 -7.57 -13.83
C TYR A 390 -23.83 -6.30 -14.43
N LEU A 391 -22.51 -6.27 -14.59
CA LEU A 391 -21.80 -5.13 -15.18
C LEU A 391 -21.06 -5.57 -16.43
N LEU A 392 -21.09 -4.72 -17.44
CA LEU A 392 -20.24 -4.76 -18.62
C LEU A 392 -19.43 -3.47 -18.65
N GLN A 393 -18.12 -3.58 -18.81
CA GLN A 393 -17.21 -2.44 -18.82
C GLN A 393 -16.32 -2.50 -20.06
N LEU A 394 -16.29 -1.40 -20.79
CA LEU A 394 -15.33 -1.17 -21.86
C LEU A 394 -14.20 -0.31 -21.30
N GLU A 395 -12.97 -0.79 -21.40
CA GLU A 395 -11.81 -0.13 -20.82
C GLU A 395 -10.75 0.13 -21.88
N THR A 396 -10.28 1.38 -21.95
CA THR A 396 -9.19 1.80 -22.85
C THR A 396 -8.04 2.35 -22.03
N TYR A 397 -6.85 1.79 -22.24
CA TYR A 397 -5.70 2.10 -21.41
C TYR A 397 -4.40 2.12 -22.20
N ARG A 398 -3.47 2.92 -21.70
CA ARG A 398 -2.07 2.93 -22.13
C ARG A 398 -1.23 3.23 -20.91
N VAL A 399 -0.53 2.22 -20.40
CA VAL A 399 0.28 2.34 -19.18
C VAL A 399 1.68 1.82 -19.43
N ASP A 400 2.66 2.65 -19.10
CA ASP A 400 4.08 2.33 -19.12
C ASP A 400 4.62 2.36 -17.69
N TYR A 401 5.76 1.71 -17.47
CA TYR A 401 6.31 1.55 -16.14
C TYR A 401 7.74 2.02 -16.06
N PHE A 402 8.02 2.72 -14.97
CA PHE A 402 9.31 3.31 -14.74
C PHE A 402 9.82 2.92 -13.37
N LYS A 403 11.12 2.61 -13.31
CA LYS A 403 11.77 2.24 -12.06
C LYS A 403 12.15 3.51 -11.32
N ALA A 404 11.76 3.59 -10.06
CA ALA A 404 12.15 4.65 -9.14
C ALA A 404 12.55 4.08 -7.77
N HIS A 405 13.13 4.92 -6.93
CA HIS A 405 13.41 4.62 -5.52
C HIS A 405 12.91 5.77 -4.65
N TYR A 406 12.61 5.49 -3.38
CA TYR A 406 12.21 6.49 -2.38
C TYR A 406 10.93 7.26 -2.76
N PHE A 407 9.93 6.57 -3.30
CA PHE A 407 8.54 7.01 -3.38
C PHE A 407 7.79 6.64 -2.10
N PHE A 408 7.63 5.36 -1.80
CA PHE A 408 6.98 4.86 -0.59
C PHE A 408 7.89 3.93 0.22
N GLY A 409 8.67 3.11 -0.48
CA GLY A 409 9.64 2.19 0.07
C GLY A 409 10.89 2.90 0.58
N PHE A 410 11.63 2.22 1.45
CA PHE A 410 12.82 2.74 2.09
C PHE A 410 14.06 2.51 1.21
N GLY A 411 13.96 2.77 -0.09
CA GLY A 411 15.03 2.60 -1.07
C GLY A 411 15.13 1.21 -1.70
N ARG A 412 14.00 0.53 -1.87
CA ARG A 412 13.83 -0.59 -2.81
C ARG A 412 13.42 -0.05 -4.19
N THR A 413 13.50 -0.88 -5.21
CA THR A 413 12.94 -0.53 -6.53
C THR A 413 11.42 -0.51 -6.48
N GLU A 414 10.84 0.55 -7.02
CA GLU A 414 9.40 0.78 -7.11
C GLU A 414 9.04 1.01 -8.57
N ASP A 415 7.98 0.33 -9.02
CA ASP A 415 7.47 0.45 -10.38
C ASP A 415 6.36 1.51 -10.40
N ILE A 416 6.61 2.62 -11.08
CA ILE A 416 5.70 3.77 -11.18
C ILE A 416 4.93 3.68 -12.49
N PRO A 417 3.58 3.61 -12.46
CA PRO A 417 2.78 3.62 -13.68
C PRO A 417 2.72 5.05 -14.25
N LEU A 418 2.83 5.17 -15.57
CA LEU A 418 2.64 6.41 -16.32
C LEU A 418 1.72 6.17 -17.52
N GLY A 419 0.79 7.08 -17.76
CA GLY A 419 -0.18 6.95 -18.85
C GLY A 419 -1.60 7.21 -18.38
N TYR A 420 -2.58 6.51 -18.97
CA TYR A 420 -3.99 6.74 -18.66
C TYR A 420 -4.82 5.47 -18.76
N ASN A 421 -5.97 5.51 -18.09
CA ASN A 421 -7.05 4.55 -18.15
C ASN A 421 -8.38 5.30 -18.25
N LEU A 422 -9.26 4.88 -19.15
CA LEU A 422 -10.64 5.35 -19.26
C LEU A 422 -11.55 4.13 -19.31
N SER A 423 -12.61 4.13 -18.51
CA SER A 423 -13.58 3.04 -18.50
C SER A 423 -15.00 3.57 -18.60
N ALA A 424 -15.83 2.82 -19.31
CA ALA A 424 -17.26 3.04 -19.41
C ALA A 424 -17.98 1.76 -18.99
N THR A 425 -18.76 1.84 -17.92
CA THR A 425 -19.44 0.72 -17.30
C THR A 425 -20.95 0.90 -17.46
N SER A 426 -21.65 -0.17 -17.85
CA SER A 426 -23.10 -0.22 -17.83
C SER A 426 -23.58 -1.57 -17.34
N GLY A 427 -24.77 -1.61 -16.74
CA GLY A 427 -25.28 -2.84 -16.18
C GLY A 427 -26.68 -2.73 -15.60
N TRP A 428 -27.12 -3.83 -15.00
CA TRP A 428 -28.39 -3.86 -14.26
C TRP A 428 -28.13 -4.28 -12.83
N GLU A 429 -28.76 -3.55 -11.92
CA GLU A 429 -28.80 -3.85 -10.51
C GLU A 429 -30.23 -4.26 -10.12
N SER A 430 -30.34 -5.31 -9.32
CA SER A 430 -31.55 -5.72 -8.62
C SER A 430 -31.30 -5.64 -7.12
N TRP A 431 -31.96 -4.68 -6.47
CA TRP A 431 -31.80 -4.44 -5.04
C TRP A 431 -33.12 -3.98 -4.41
N LYS A 432 -33.51 -4.57 -3.27
CA LYS A 432 -34.76 -4.28 -2.55
C LYS A 432 -36.01 -4.26 -3.47
N GLY A 433 -36.13 -5.25 -4.36
CA GLY A 433 -37.27 -5.38 -5.29
C GLY A 433 -37.29 -4.37 -6.45
N ARG A 434 -36.27 -3.52 -6.58
CA ARG A 434 -36.12 -2.57 -7.69
C ARG A 434 -35.11 -3.14 -8.69
N ARG A 435 -35.37 -2.95 -9.99
CA ARG A 435 -34.42 -3.24 -11.06
C ARG A 435 -34.01 -1.94 -11.73
N ARG A 436 -32.78 -1.50 -11.53
CA ARG A 436 -32.24 -0.21 -11.98
C ARG A 436 -31.14 -0.45 -13.00
N MET A 437 -31.03 0.42 -14.00
CA MET A 437 -29.89 0.41 -14.92
C MET A 437 -28.77 1.27 -14.34
N TYR A 438 -27.55 0.77 -14.36
CA TYR A 438 -26.36 1.50 -13.94
C TYR A 438 -25.58 2.00 -15.16
N THR A 439 -25.05 3.22 -15.07
CA THR A 439 -24.06 3.73 -16.00
C THR A 439 -22.98 4.50 -15.24
N GLY A 440 -21.71 4.28 -15.58
CA GLY A 440 -20.58 4.98 -14.99
C GLY A 440 -19.46 5.21 -15.99
N LEU A 441 -18.74 6.32 -15.80
CA LEU A 441 -17.54 6.69 -16.53
C LEU A 441 -16.44 6.97 -15.51
N GLU A 442 -15.26 6.38 -15.71
CA GLU A 442 -14.10 6.62 -14.87
C GLU A 442 -12.88 6.94 -15.73
N ALA A 443 -12.08 7.90 -15.31
CA ALA A 443 -10.86 8.31 -15.98
C ALA A 443 -9.74 8.46 -14.97
N GLN A 444 -8.57 7.90 -15.25
CA GLN A 444 -7.37 8.06 -14.44
C GLN A 444 -6.17 8.37 -15.33
N LYS A 445 -5.32 9.29 -14.91
CA LYS A 445 -4.10 9.65 -15.65
C LYS A 445 -2.94 9.93 -14.73
N PHE A 446 -1.80 9.33 -15.06
CA PHE A 446 -0.50 9.56 -14.45
C PHE A 446 0.40 10.33 -15.42
N TRP A 447 0.93 11.47 -15.00
CA TRP A 447 1.88 12.24 -15.83
C TRP A 447 2.98 12.90 -15.00
N ILE A 448 4.13 13.08 -15.64
CA ILE A 448 5.29 13.73 -15.05
C ILE A 448 5.26 15.24 -15.34
N THR A 449 5.67 16.06 -14.37
CA THR A 449 5.90 17.50 -14.56
C THR A 449 7.30 17.78 -15.12
N ARG A 450 7.53 18.99 -15.65
CA ARG A 450 8.87 19.42 -16.10
C ARG A 450 9.95 19.28 -15.00
N HIS A 451 9.57 19.34 -13.74
CA HIS A 451 10.45 19.21 -12.58
C HIS A 451 10.47 17.79 -11.98
N GLN A 452 10.14 16.76 -12.75
CA GLN A 452 10.17 15.34 -12.33
C GLN A 452 9.25 15.02 -11.13
N GLY A 453 8.21 15.82 -10.91
CA GLY A 453 7.10 15.46 -10.01
C GLY A 453 6.08 14.59 -10.75
N LEU A 454 5.30 13.79 -10.03
CA LEU A 454 4.28 12.90 -10.59
C LEU A 454 2.90 13.39 -10.15
N PHE A 455 1.98 13.54 -11.10
CA PHE A 455 0.56 13.71 -10.83
C PHE A 455 -0.18 12.42 -11.08
N ASN A 456 -1.11 12.08 -10.20
CA ASN A 456 -2.16 11.08 -10.38
C ASN A 456 -3.50 11.81 -10.28
N THR A 457 -4.29 11.83 -11.35
CA THR A 457 -5.63 12.43 -11.34
C THR A 457 -6.65 11.39 -11.74
N SER A 458 -7.68 11.22 -10.93
CA SER A 458 -8.82 10.37 -11.21
C SER A 458 -10.13 11.15 -11.14
N MET A 459 -11.05 10.84 -12.05
CA MET A 459 -12.39 11.40 -12.11
C MET A 459 -13.37 10.26 -12.37
N GLY A 460 -14.51 10.26 -11.69
CA GLY A 460 -15.56 9.27 -11.81
C GLY A 460 -16.92 9.95 -11.80
N PHE A 461 -17.81 9.52 -12.69
CA PHE A 461 -19.20 9.92 -12.72
C PHE A 461 -20.06 8.68 -12.89
N SER A 462 -21.08 8.50 -12.05
CA SER A 462 -22.03 7.40 -12.20
C SER A 462 -23.43 7.79 -11.80
N THR A 463 -24.41 7.02 -12.26
CA THR A 463 -25.81 7.19 -11.88
C THR A 463 -26.60 5.90 -12.11
N PHE A 464 -27.71 5.76 -11.38
CA PHE A 464 -28.71 4.72 -11.61
C PHE A 464 -29.96 5.32 -12.24
N TRP A 465 -30.55 4.59 -13.17
CA TRP A 465 -31.75 4.98 -13.89
C TRP A 465 -32.90 4.05 -13.50
N LEU A 466 -34.02 4.64 -13.11
CA LEU A 466 -35.27 3.92 -12.84
C LEU A 466 -36.44 4.75 -13.36
N ARG A 467 -37.24 4.21 -14.30
CA ARG A 467 -38.46 4.86 -14.81
C ARG A 467 -38.27 6.31 -15.27
N GLY A 468 -37.09 6.65 -15.81
CA GLY A 468 -36.76 7.99 -16.31
C GLY A 468 -36.17 8.95 -15.27
N SER A 469 -36.09 8.58 -13.99
CA SER A 469 -35.40 9.37 -12.96
C SER A 469 -33.98 8.83 -12.67
N THR A 470 -33.09 9.73 -12.24
CA THR A 470 -31.74 9.41 -11.76
C THR A 470 -31.73 9.22 -10.24
N GLU A 471 -31.02 8.20 -9.77
CA GLU A 471 -30.83 7.87 -8.36
C GLU A 471 -29.36 7.56 -8.10
N ASP A 472 -28.89 7.81 -6.87
CA ASP A 472 -27.55 7.46 -6.39
C ASP A 472 -26.44 7.92 -7.35
N ALA A 473 -26.62 9.13 -7.92
CA ALA A 473 -25.59 9.72 -8.76
C ALA A 473 -24.34 10.00 -7.90
N VAL A 474 -23.15 9.71 -8.42
CA VAL A 474 -21.88 9.93 -7.74
C VAL A 474 -20.94 10.68 -8.66
N PHE A 475 -20.34 11.74 -8.13
CA PHE A 475 -19.22 12.42 -8.75
C PHE A 475 -18.02 12.33 -7.81
N HIS A 476 -16.91 11.79 -8.32
CA HIS A 476 -15.66 11.63 -7.58
C HIS A 476 -14.52 12.26 -8.36
N ALA A 477 -13.75 13.14 -7.74
CA ALA A 477 -12.56 13.73 -8.33
C ALA A 477 -11.42 13.71 -7.31
N ARG A 478 -10.29 13.10 -7.67
CA ARG A 478 -9.11 13.01 -6.81
C ARG A 478 -7.86 13.39 -7.57
N VAL A 479 -7.04 14.21 -6.92
CA VAL A 479 -5.76 14.68 -7.43
C VAL A 479 -4.70 14.40 -6.39
N GLU A 480 -3.64 13.71 -6.80
CA GLU A 480 -2.46 13.46 -5.97
C GLU A 480 -1.23 13.99 -6.68
N TYR A 481 -0.39 14.69 -5.93
CA TYR A 481 0.89 15.18 -6.41
C TYR A 481 2.01 14.66 -5.53
N TYR A 482 3.00 14.08 -6.20
CA TYR A 482 4.21 13.53 -5.60
C TYR A 482 5.38 14.38 -6.09
N SER A 483 6.06 15.10 -5.19
CA SER A 483 7.25 15.88 -5.57
C SER A 483 8.39 14.97 -6.01
N ARG A 484 9.36 15.52 -6.75
CA ARG A 484 10.67 14.86 -6.89
C ARG A 484 11.33 14.65 -5.52
N LEU A 485 12.29 13.73 -5.46
CA LEU A 485 13.13 13.58 -4.27
C LEU A 485 14.06 14.78 -4.14
N LEU A 486 13.87 15.57 -3.08
CA LEU A 486 14.72 16.72 -2.77
C LEU A 486 15.89 16.25 -1.92
N THR A 487 17.11 16.38 -2.44
CA THR A 487 18.33 16.03 -1.72
C THR A 487 19.00 17.29 -1.20
N PHE A 488 19.17 17.39 0.12
CA PHE A 488 19.95 18.43 0.76
C PHE A 488 21.03 17.80 1.63
N ARG A 489 22.31 17.92 1.21
CA ARG A 489 23.44 17.17 1.79
C ARG A 489 23.15 15.65 1.80
N LYS A 490 23.15 15.02 2.98
CA LYS A 490 22.84 13.58 3.16
C LYS A 490 21.35 13.31 3.41
N SER A 491 20.53 14.35 3.52
CA SER A 491 19.10 14.27 3.84
C SER A 491 18.27 14.24 2.57
N ARG A 492 17.24 13.38 2.53
CA ARG A 492 16.32 13.28 1.39
C ARG A 492 14.90 13.56 1.87
N PHE A 493 14.18 14.39 1.13
CA PHE A 493 12.82 14.82 1.46
C PHE A 493 11.88 14.62 0.27
N ARG A 494 10.61 14.33 0.56
CA ARG A 494 9.55 14.30 -0.46
C ARG A 494 8.26 14.90 0.11
N GLN A 495 7.55 15.64 -0.72
CA GLN A 495 6.25 16.20 -0.43
C GLN A 495 5.17 15.44 -1.18
N PHE A 496 4.09 15.12 -0.47
CA PHE A 496 2.87 14.55 -0.99
C PHE A 496 1.74 15.54 -0.78
N PHE A 497 0.89 15.70 -1.78
CA PHE A 497 -0.33 16.50 -1.71
C PHE A 497 -1.48 15.68 -2.27
N THR A 498 -2.63 15.70 -1.59
CA THR A 498 -3.84 15.00 -2.00
C THR A 498 -5.04 15.92 -1.88
N ALA A 499 -5.89 15.94 -2.89
CA ALA A 499 -7.21 16.56 -2.84
C ALA A 499 -8.23 15.53 -3.33
N ASP A 500 -9.29 15.29 -2.57
CA ASP A 500 -10.32 14.28 -2.84
C ASP A 500 -11.69 14.91 -2.61
N TYR A 501 -12.48 14.98 -3.69
CA TYR A 501 -13.82 15.55 -3.71
C TYR A 501 -14.82 14.47 -4.10
N LEU A 502 -15.87 14.31 -3.30
CA LEU A 502 -16.89 13.30 -3.49
C LEU A 502 -18.28 13.89 -3.23
N GLU A 503 -19.22 13.64 -4.14
CA GLU A 503 -20.57 14.20 -4.07
C GLU A 503 -21.61 13.18 -4.57
N SER A 504 -22.78 13.17 -3.93
CA SER A 504 -23.97 12.43 -4.38
C SER A 504 -25.20 13.34 -4.34
N PRO A 505 -25.61 13.96 -5.46
CA PRO A 505 -26.68 14.96 -5.45
C PRO A 505 -28.08 14.37 -5.22
N ASN A 506 -28.35 13.14 -5.68
CA ASN A 506 -29.65 12.46 -5.55
C ASN A 506 -29.51 11.10 -4.82
N PRO A 507 -29.14 11.08 -3.53
CA PRO A 507 -28.94 9.83 -2.80
C PRO A 507 -30.29 9.13 -2.54
N PHE A 508 -30.38 7.86 -2.89
CA PHE A 508 -31.52 6.99 -2.60
C PHE A 508 -31.12 5.83 -1.68
N PHE A 509 -30.07 5.07 -2.03
CA PHE A 509 -29.46 4.06 -1.17
C PHE A 509 -28.08 4.47 -0.65
N ASN A 510 -27.45 5.47 -1.25
CA ASN A 510 -26.18 6.02 -0.76
C ASN A 510 -26.34 6.52 0.69
N LYS A 511 -25.50 6.01 1.59
CA LYS A 511 -25.39 6.52 2.97
C LYS A 511 -24.58 7.82 2.97
N PRO A 512 -24.84 8.77 3.88
CA PRO A 512 -24.05 10.00 3.95
C PRO A 512 -22.58 9.70 4.27
N LEU A 513 -21.70 10.49 3.69
CA LEU A 513 -20.26 10.48 3.96
C LEU A 513 -19.98 10.97 5.37
N ASN A 514 -18.83 10.58 5.92
CA ASN A 514 -18.30 11.10 7.16
C ASN A 514 -16.81 11.47 6.98
N VAL A 515 -16.22 12.07 8.01
CA VAL A 515 -14.81 12.48 8.03
C VAL A 515 -13.95 11.65 8.99
N ASN A 516 -14.45 10.49 9.43
CA ASN A 516 -13.78 9.65 10.43
C ASN A 516 -12.67 8.78 9.79
N MET A 517 -11.52 8.69 10.46
CA MET A 517 -10.39 7.83 10.10
C MET A 517 -9.98 7.95 8.62
N GLU A 518 -10.08 6.86 7.86
CA GLU A 518 -9.70 6.76 6.45
C GLU A 518 -10.59 7.60 5.52
N ASN A 519 -11.80 7.96 5.95
CA ASN A 519 -12.76 8.70 5.15
C ASN A 519 -12.47 10.22 5.11
N GLY A 520 -11.61 10.72 5.99
CA GLY A 520 -11.30 12.14 6.06
C GLY A 520 -10.03 12.40 6.86
N ILE A 521 -10.20 12.76 8.13
CA ILE A 521 -9.07 13.13 9.00
C ILE A 521 -8.67 11.94 9.85
N TRP A 522 -7.41 11.54 9.76
CA TRP A 522 -6.88 10.42 10.51
C TRP A 522 -7.00 10.68 12.02
N GLY A 523 -7.61 9.73 12.73
CA GLY A 523 -7.90 9.77 14.16
C GLY A 523 -9.21 10.45 14.55
N TYR A 524 -9.94 11.05 13.61
CA TYR A 524 -11.36 11.37 13.84
C TYR A 524 -12.15 10.07 14.02
N LYS A 525 -12.89 9.92 15.11
CA LYS A 525 -13.65 8.74 15.50
C LYS A 525 -14.99 9.20 16.08
N ASN A 526 -16.06 8.51 15.71
CA ASN A 526 -17.42 8.72 16.22
C ASN A 526 -17.94 10.17 16.06
N THR A 527 -17.42 10.94 15.12
CA THR A 527 -18.01 12.24 14.79
C THR A 527 -19.34 12.01 14.08
N LYS A 528 -20.35 12.81 14.43
CA LYS A 528 -21.68 12.80 13.80
C LYS A 528 -21.77 13.70 12.57
N LEU A 529 -20.61 14.13 12.04
CA LEU A 529 -20.53 14.98 10.86
C LEU A 529 -20.82 14.14 9.63
N ASN A 530 -22.01 14.33 9.07
CA ASN A 530 -22.50 13.55 7.95
C ASN A 530 -23.02 14.46 6.85
N GLY A 531 -22.78 14.09 5.60
CA GLY A 531 -23.22 14.88 4.46
C GLY A 531 -23.08 14.12 3.14
N PHE A 532 -23.61 14.66 2.06
CA PHE A 532 -23.53 14.05 0.73
C PHE A 532 -22.47 14.67 -0.18
N GLN A 533 -21.69 15.63 0.34
CA GLN A 533 -20.59 16.30 -0.36
C GLN A 533 -19.42 16.47 0.60
N ARG A 534 -18.22 16.02 0.20
CA ARG A 534 -17.00 16.06 1.01
C ARG A 534 -15.82 16.51 0.17
N LEU A 535 -15.00 17.39 0.73
CA LEU A 535 -13.68 17.75 0.22
C LEU A 535 -12.63 17.48 1.28
N ASN A 536 -11.69 16.59 0.98
CA ASN A 536 -10.53 16.30 1.80
C ASN A 536 -9.28 16.85 1.11
N VAL A 537 -8.43 17.56 1.86
CA VAL A 537 -7.14 18.05 1.42
C VAL A 537 -6.07 17.59 2.40
N GLY A 538 -4.99 17.02 1.89
CA GLY A 538 -3.91 16.45 2.66
C GLY A 538 -2.55 16.88 2.14
N SER A 539 -1.61 17.08 3.05
CA SER A 539 -0.22 17.36 2.75
C SER A 539 0.64 16.53 3.69
N GLU A 540 1.59 15.77 3.15
CA GLU A 540 2.54 14.97 3.94
C GLU A 540 3.97 15.28 3.49
N THR A 541 4.84 15.61 4.44
CA THR A 541 6.28 15.77 4.22
C THR A 541 6.99 14.57 4.82
N VAL A 542 7.76 13.84 4.02
CA VAL A 542 8.54 12.68 4.47
C VAL A 542 10.03 12.98 4.40
N TYR A 543 10.71 12.78 5.52
CA TYR A 543 12.16 12.81 5.64
C TYR A 543 12.72 11.38 5.72
N TYR A 544 13.50 11.01 4.73
CA TYR A 544 14.20 9.73 4.68
C TYR A 544 15.53 9.85 5.42
N SER A 545 15.59 9.35 6.64
CA SER A 545 16.80 9.40 7.45
C SER A 545 17.82 8.39 6.96
N PRO A 546 19.13 8.73 6.93
CA PRO A 546 20.18 7.74 6.71
C PRO A 546 20.35 6.78 7.90
N PHE A 547 19.66 7.01 9.02
CA PHE A 547 19.73 6.17 10.22
C PHE A 547 19.19 4.75 9.95
N LYS A 548 20.04 3.76 10.21
CA LYS A 548 19.74 2.34 10.05
C LYS A 548 20.24 1.55 11.26
N LEU A 549 19.42 0.64 11.76
CA LEU A 549 19.76 -0.26 12.85
C LEU A 549 19.41 -1.70 12.47
N LEU A 550 20.39 -2.60 12.39
CA LEU A 550 20.17 -4.03 12.10
C LEU A 550 19.31 -4.30 10.83
N GLY A 551 19.33 -3.42 9.84
CA GLY A 551 18.48 -3.54 8.63
C GLY A 551 17.26 -2.64 8.64
N PHE A 552 16.75 -2.26 9.83
CA PHE A 552 15.63 -1.35 9.98
C PHE A 552 16.03 0.08 9.65
N LYS A 553 15.26 0.70 8.75
CA LYS A 553 15.41 2.08 8.31
C LYS A 553 14.29 2.92 8.91
N PHE A 554 14.59 4.19 9.19
CA PHE A 554 13.68 5.12 9.84
C PHE A 554 13.34 6.28 8.90
N ASN A 555 12.05 6.52 8.68
CA ASN A 555 11.55 7.69 7.96
C ASN A 555 10.72 8.52 8.93
N PHE A 556 10.95 9.83 8.98
CA PHE A 556 10.13 10.75 9.77
C PHE A 556 9.11 11.41 8.85
N PHE A 557 7.94 11.71 9.35
CA PHE A 557 6.92 12.40 8.56
C PHE A 557 6.15 13.42 9.39
N THR A 558 5.65 14.44 8.71
CA THR A 558 4.69 15.41 9.22
C THR A 558 3.52 15.49 8.25
N THR A 559 2.32 15.67 8.77
CA THR A 559 1.10 15.71 7.97
C THR A 559 0.17 16.84 8.42
N LEU A 560 -0.46 17.46 7.44
CA LEU A 560 -1.54 18.43 7.60
C LEU A 560 -2.74 17.93 6.80
N GLN A 561 -3.88 17.81 7.44
CA GLN A 561 -5.13 17.33 6.87
C GLN A 561 -6.23 18.34 7.14
N ALA A 562 -7.06 18.57 6.14
CA ALA A 562 -8.22 19.44 6.20
C ALA A 562 -9.40 18.76 5.53
N SER A 563 -10.57 18.81 6.15
CA SER A 563 -11.80 18.24 5.59
C SER A 563 -12.97 19.20 5.75
N VAL A 564 -13.77 19.31 4.70
CA VAL A 564 -15.04 20.05 4.68
C VAL A 564 -16.13 19.09 4.26
N ILE A 565 -17.28 19.17 4.93
CA ILE A 565 -18.45 18.33 4.65
C ILE A 565 -19.71 19.19 4.75
N ASN A 566 -20.68 18.96 3.86
CA ASN A 566 -21.94 19.72 3.81
C ASN A 566 -22.94 19.26 4.89
N ASN A 567 -22.59 19.44 6.16
CA ASN A 567 -23.43 19.00 7.28
C ASN A 567 -24.49 20.04 7.68
N ASN A 568 -24.18 21.34 7.57
CA ASN A 568 -25.04 22.42 8.06
C ASN A 568 -25.67 23.25 6.93
N ASN A 569 -24.97 23.36 5.81
CA ASN A 569 -25.39 24.15 4.65
C ASN A 569 -25.12 23.34 3.39
N ASP A 570 -26.00 23.46 2.39
CA ASP A 570 -25.86 22.82 1.09
C ASP A 570 -24.60 23.30 0.36
N ASP A 571 -24.23 24.58 0.55
CA ASP A 571 -22.98 25.12 0.02
C ASP A 571 -21.77 24.61 0.82
N LEU A 572 -20.99 23.70 0.23
CA LEU A 572 -19.81 23.10 0.87
C LEU A 572 -18.86 24.12 1.50
N LEU A 573 -18.54 25.21 0.79
CA LEU A 573 -17.55 26.20 1.24
C LEU A 573 -18.02 27.08 2.41
N GLN A 574 -19.32 27.08 2.71
CA GLN A 574 -19.89 27.78 3.87
C GLN A 574 -19.83 26.94 5.14
N ASN A 575 -19.47 25.66 5.04
CA ASN A 575 -19.33 24.77 6.18
C ASN A 575 -17.95 24.93 6.86
N PRO A 576 -17.83 24.61 8.17
CA PRO A 576 -16.56 24.70 8.88
C PRO A 576 -15.50 23.75 8.31
N ILE A 577 -14.26 24.22 8.24
CA ILE A 577 -13.09 23.43 7.83
C ILE A 577 -12.54 22.72 9.06
N TYR A 578 -12.56 21.40 9.10
CA TYR A 578 -11.94 20.60 10.17
C TYR A 578 -10.47 20.32 9.87
N LEU A 579 -9.60 20.35 10.88
CA LEU A 579 -8.15 20.22 10.73
C LEU A 579 -7.58 19.08 11.57
N GLY A 580 -6.51 18.46 11.05
CA GLY A 580 -5.65 17.53 11.75
C GLY A 580 -4.18 17.77 11.41
N ILE A 581 -3.35 17.93 12.44
CA ILE A 581 -1.91 18.11 12.31
C ILE A 581 -1.25 16.93 12.99
N GLY A 582 -0.34 16.25 12.30
CA GLY A 582 0.32 15.08 12.86
C GLY A 582 1.78 14.98 12.49
N GLY A 583 2.47 14.10 13.19
CA GLY A 583 3.85 13.76 12.88
C GLY A 583 4.27 12.48 13.59
N GLY A 584 5.37 11.90 13.11
CA GLY A 584 5.85 10.64 13.66
C GLY A 584 7.00 10.06 12.87
N PHE A 585 7.23 8.78 13.06
CA PHE A 585 8.21 8.02 12.32
C PHE A 585 7.70 6.64 11.92
N ARG A 586 8.26 6.13 10.84
CA ARG A 586 7.98 4.83 10.24
C ARG A 586 9.27 4.02 10.25
N VAL A 587 9.19 2.77 10.67
CA VAL A 587 10.31 1.84 10.77
C VAL A 587 10.03 0.61 9.92
N ARG A 588 10.97 0.27 9.03
CA ARG A 588 10.83 -0.89 8.15
C ARG A 588 12.17 -1.55 7.87
N ASN A 589 12.18 -2.87 7.77
CA ASN A 589 13.29 -3.63 7.22
C ASN A 589 12.86 -4.25 5.89
N GLU A 590 13.42 -3.77 4.78
CA GLU A 590 13.04 -4.20 3.43
C GLU A 590 13.42 -5.65 3.11
N ASN A 591 14.22 -6.32 3.94
CA ASN A 591 14.57 -7.74 3.75
C ASN A 591 13.61 -8.68 4.51
N LEU A 592 12.69 -8.15 5.33
CA LEU A 592 11.74 -8.92 6.10
C LEU A 592 10.34 -8.72 5.51
N ALA A 593 9.51 -9.77 5.52
CA ALA A 593 8.08 -9.67 5.19
C ALA A 593 7.26 -9.04 6.33
N LEU A 594 7.80 -8.01 6.99
CA LEU A 594 7.12 -7.25 8.04
C LEU A 594 6.48 -6.00 7.46
N ASN A 595 5.27 -5.69 7.92
CA ASN A 595 4.66 -4.39 7.66
C ASN A 595 5.45 -3.26 8.34
N THR A 596 5.21 -2.03 7.88
CA THR A 596 5.93 -0.87 8.38
C THR A 596 5.35 -0.45 9.73
N ILE A 597 6.18 -0.40 10.78
CA ILE A 597 5.74 0.09 12.08
C ILE A 597 5.65 1.62 12.01
N LYS A 598 4.48 2.18 12.29
CA LYS A 598 4.20 3.62 12.34
C LYS A 598 3.94 4.00 13.79
N VAL A 599 4.72 4.95 14.29
CA VAL A 599 4.49 5.62 15.58
C VAL A 599 4.17 7.07 15.28
N SER A 600 3.02 7.55 15.76
CA SER A 600 2.55 8.89 15.42
C SER A 600 1.76 9.57 16.52
N GLY A 601 1.86 10.90 16.55
CA GLY A 601 1.04 11.78 17.35
C GLY A 601 0.29 12.78 16.47
N TYR A 602 -0.95 13.06 16.84
CA TYR A 602 -1.85 13.98 16.14
C TYR A 602 -2.47 14.99 17.12
N TYR A 603 -2.71 16.19 16.62
CA TYR A 603 -3.39 17.29 17.28
C TYR A 603 -4.50 17.85 16.39
N TYR A 604 -5.66 18.13 16.98
CA TYR A 604 -6.88 18.54 16.30
C TYR A 604 -7.39 19.87 16.88
N PRO A 605 -7.04 21.02 16.27
CA PRO A 605 -7.36 22.34 16.83
C PRO A 605 -8.86 22.59 17.02
N ASN A 606 -9.67 22.10 16.08
CA ASN A 606 -11.12 22.32 16.00
C ASN A 606 -11.91 21.01 15.95
N ALA A 607 -11.46 20.03 16.73
CA ALA A 607 -12.15 18.75 16.88
C ALA A 607 -13.61 18.95 17.37
N PRO A 608 -14.61 18.39 16.67
CA PRO A 608 -16.01 18.40 17.10
C PRO A 608 -16.22 17.43 18.26
N GLU A 609 -17.16 17.70 19.18
CA GLU A 609 -17.53 16.74 20.24
C GLU A 609 -18.06 15.42 19.63
N PRO A 610 -17.70 14.22 20.13
CA PRO A 610 -16.95 13.90 21.37
C PRO A 610 -15.43 13.71 21.18
N MET A 611 -14.84 14.29 20.14
CA MET A 611 -13.44 14.04 19.83
C MET A 611 -12.46 14.67 20.82
N LYS A 612 -11.46 13.88 21.20
CA LYS A 612 -10.30 14.38 21.93
C LYS A 612 -9.40 15.18 20.98
N LYS A 613 -8.78 16.25 21.51
CA LYS A 613 -7.89 17.14 20.74
C LYS A 613 -6.52 16.53 20.41
N GLY A 614 -6.18 15.36 20.95
CA GLY A 614 -4.90 14.71 20.69
C GLY A 614 -5.01 13.19 20.66
N MET A 615 -4.16 12.56 19.86
CA MET A 615 -4.08 11.10 19.71
C MET A 615 -2.62 10.66 19.59
N LEU A 616 -2.27 9.59 20.30
CA LEU A 616 -1.01 8.85 20.10
C LEU A 616 -1.35 7.45 19.62
N GLU A 617 -0.61 6.96 18.64
CA GLU A 617 -0.89 5.68 18.00
C GLU A 617 0.41 4.96 17.63
N ILE A 618 0.41 3.64 17.87
CA ILE A 618 1.40 2.70 17.36
C ILE A 618 0.62 1.66 16.56
N THR A 619 0.92 1.56 15.26
CA THR A 619 0.23 0.63 14.36
C THR A 619 1.21 0.13 13.29
N THR A 620 0.88 -0.97 12.63
CA THR A 620 1.58 -1.41 11.42
C THR A 620 0.78 -1.02 10.19
N ILE A 621 1.41 -0.28 9.26
CA ILE A 621 0.84 0.07 7.97
C ILE A 621 1.34 -0.88 6.89
N VAL A 622 0.43 -1.26 6.00
CA VAL A 622 0.76 -2.09 4.84
C VAL A 622 1.69 -1.31 3.91
N ASP A 623 2.49 -2.06 3.19
CA ASP A 623 3.38 -1.55 2.19
C ASP A 623 2.65 -0.81 1.05
N PHE A 624 2.72 0.53 1.03
CA PHE A 624 2.15 1.32 -0.05
C PHE A 624 2.88 1.02 -1.37
N ARG A 625 2.11 0.62 -2.37
CA ARG A 625 2.51 0.49 -3.77
C ARG A 625 1.48 1.22 -4.61
N PHE A 626 1.90 1.78 -5.74
CA PHE A 626 0.92 2.24 -6.72
C PHE A 626 0.06 1.06 -7.13
N ASP A 627 -1.25 1.27 -7.22
CA ASP A 627 -2.11 0.30 -7.88
C ASP A 627 -1.80 0.37 -9.37
N VAL A 628 -1.01 -0.60 -9.81
CA VAL A 628 -0.40 -0.65 -11.13
C VAL A 628 -1.32 -1.30 -12.16
N SER A 629 -2.36 -2.04 -11.76
CA SER A 629 -3.18 -2.77 -12.73
C SER A 629 -4.05 -1.82 -13.55
N ALA A 630 -3.91 -1.84 -14.88
CA ALA A 630 -4.86 -1.13 -15.74
C ALA A 630 -6.25 -1.78 -15.63
N LEU A 631 -6.35 -3.04 -16.05
CA LEU A 631 -7.58 -3.82 -15.95
C LEU A 631 -7.87 -4.23 -14.51
N LYS A 632 -9.06 -3.88 -14.01
CA LYS A 632 -9.54 -4.22 -12.67
C LYS A 632 -10.92 -4.86 -12.74
N VAL A 633 -11.39 -5.39 -11.60
CA VAL A 633 -12.76 -5.90 -11.52
C VAL A 633 -13.76 -4.76 -11.81
N PRO A 634 -14.72 -4.93 -12.73
CA PRO A 634 -15.74 -3.92 -12.97
C PRO A 634 -16.51 -3.63 -11.70
N ASN A 635 -16.71 -2.36 -11.34
CA ASN A 635 -17.39 -2.01 -10.10
C ASN A 635 -18.37 -0.86 -10.28
N ILE A 636 -19.33 -0.77 -9.36
CA ILE A 636 -20.14 0.42 -9.17
C ILE A 636 -19.24 1.46 -8.49
N LEU A 637 -19.27 2.70 -8.96
CA LEU A 637 -18.48 3.78 -8.38
C LEU A 637 -18.89 3.97 -6.92
N SER A 638 -17.90 3.88 -6.02
CA SER A 638 -18.16 3.81 -4.59
C SER A 638 -18.38 5.20 -4.00
N PHE A 639 -19.41 5.36 -3.16
CA PHE A 639 -19.67 6.57 -2.38
C PHE A 639 -19.36 6.33 -0.89
N ARG A 640 -18.10 6.53 -0.46
CA ARG A 640 -17.68 6.38 0.95
C ARG A 640 -16.46 7.22 1.31
#